data_AF-A0A3A4QXH5-F1
#
_entry.id   AF-A0A3A4QXH5-F1
#
_cell.length_a   1.000
_cell.length_b   1.000
_cell.length_c   1.000
_cell.angle_alpha   90.00
_cell.angle_beta   90.00
_cell.angle_gamma   90.00
#
_symmetry.space_group_name_H-M   'P 1'
#
loop_
_entity.id
_entity.type
_entity.pdbx_description
1 polymer ?
#
loop_
_entity_poly.entity_id
_entity_poly.type
_entity_poly.pdbx_seq_one_letter_code
_entity_poly.pdbx_strand_id
1 'polypeptide(L)'
;MLKRLTILLGAMVLMCSLTSAQTLRLDTYGVSPRLISFDLVDDFFEYPYNGLTSVGVGTMVYLKVTTTGTFTNPVWTMPVAPSGSNTVLTQTLAEGDNVIYLKFTPDKSGRYVIEFGDQGLTADITFNAAMYLGVNGGSVTCMNCHNNSLYGFIGDKWQQTGHYSDTERGFNGELSSHFRESCLACHSTGYDANPTAVNGGFDDYPFEFPAQLGPGVWDQLVQQYPEAMAMGRIQCESCHGPGGNHYGQTGNNAMVTTLDAENCAWCHDQGTHHNFPAQWDFSVHAKGPNVGYAGGRAGCANCHSGSGFVEWVKGGQQPLTAAPPAIPITCATCHDPHDASNHAQLRLVSATLTNGYEVTLGNEGRLCITCHKARRDGVDYTNNYLRNLSSHFGPHYSAQGDVLTGQNAVTWGYNVPTSPHLQAIENACVGCHMGEGPVDEAGNFELAGGHTFNMRTEDGVANVGVCEPCHGDVGEDFNEKKLYINGIADHDGDGVDEGLQEEVHGLLETLYDLLPNDGAGHVTITDSSVTKVQAQAAWNYLLIEEDRSAGMHNPEFAVELLKLSIGVLKGTISDVAPEDGQIPVEFNLAQNYPNPFNPSTTIKFSIPKASEVSLTIYDALGREVAKLVDEQKAAGTYSVDWNASNNASGIYFYRITTNEHVQVKKMVLVK
;
A
#
# COMPACT_ATOMS: atom_id res chain seq x y z
N MET A 1 -9.47 19.34 -35.26
CA MET A 1 -8.82 20.08 -36.36
C MET A 1 -7.37 20.30 -35.96
N LEU A 2 -6.41 19.68 -36.67
CA LEU A 2 -4.97 19.76 -36.43
C LEU A 2 -4.49 21.21 -36.26
N LYS A 3 -3.63 21.48 -35.28
CA LYS A 3 -2.45 22.35 -35.46
C LYS A 3 -1.41 22.18 -34.35
N ARG A 4 -0.24 21.71 -34.79
CA ARG A 4 1.06 21.74 -34.11
C ARG A 4 1.45 23.18 -33.77
N LEU A 5 2.08 23.41 -32.62
CA LEU A 5 2.99 24.54 -32.44
C LEU A 5 4.21 24.12 -31.61
N THR A 6 5.29 23.90 -32.34
CA THR A 6 6.67 23.80 -31.86
C THR A 6 7.14 25.20 -31.45
N ILE A 7 7.58 25.40 -30.21
CA ILE A 7 8.32 26.61 -29.81
C ILE A 7 9.71 26.19 -29.36
N LEU A 8 10.72 26.63 -30.12
CA LEU A 8 12.13 26.63 -29.75
C LEU A 8 12.33 27.59 -28.58
N LEU A 9 12.89 27.10 -27.47
CA LEU A 9 13.63 27.93 -26.51
C LEU A 9 15.10 27.54 -26.57
N GLY A 10 15.91 28.39 -27.21
CA GLY A 10 17.36 28.34 -27.14
C GLY A 10 17.84 28.99 -25.86
N ALA A 11 18.17 28.18 -24.85
CA ALA A 11 19.01 28.59 -23.74
C ALA A 11 20.42 28.04 -24.00
N MET A 12 21.39 28.96 -24.15
CA MET A 12 22.82 28.66 -24.14
C MET A 12 23.17 28.07 -22.75
N VAL A 13 23.10 26.75 -22.63
CA VAL A 13 23.67 26.01 -21.50
C VAL A 13 25.15 25.80 -21.83
N LEU A 14 26.00 26.39 -20.98
CA LEU A 14 27.41 26.04 -20.90
C LEU A 14 27.47 24.54 -20.58
N MET A 15 27.67 23.69 -21.60
CA MET A 15 27.82 22.24 -21.44
C MET A 15 29.12 21.98 -20.69
N CYS A 16 29.04 21.96 -19.36
CA CYS A 16 29.88 21.08 -18.58
C CYS A 16 29.34 19.67 -18.87
N SER A 17 29.99 18.95 -19.77
CA SER A 17 29.73 17.53 -19.99
C SER A 17 30.10 16.77 -18.72
N LEU A 18 29.17 16.72 -17.77
CA LEU A 18 29.15 15.69 -16.75
C LEU A 18 28.87 14.38 -17.51
N THR A 19 29.94 13.71 -17.95
CA THR A 19 29.84 12.30 -18.33
C THR A 19 29.33 11.58 -17.09
N SER A 20 28.08 11.11 -17.12
CA SER A 20 27.59 10.21 -16.07
C SER A 20 28.53 9.02 -16.03
N ALA A 21 29.19 8.79 -14.90
CA ALA A 21 30.04 7.62 -14.75
C ALA A 21 29.20 6.37 -15.05
N GLN A 22 29.71 5.50 -15.92
CA GLN A 22 29.08 4.21 -16.21
C GLN A 22 28.93 3.45 -14.89
N THR A 23 27.71 3.01 -14.59
CA THR A 23 27.43 2.16 -13.42
C THR A 23 27.27 0.73 -13.88
N LEU A 24 27.61 -0.21 -13.01
CA LEU A 24 27.48 -1.64 -13.23
C LEU A 24 26.67 -2.24 -12.09
N ARG A 25 25.63 -3.01 -12.41
CA ARG A 25 24.80 -3.69 -11.40
C ARG A 25 24.60 -5.15 -11.82
N LEU A 26 25.00 -6.07 -10.96
CA LEU A 26 24.85 -7.52 -11.13
C LEU A 26 23.87 -8.03 -10.07
N ASP A 27 22.79 -8.67 -10.51
CA ASP A 27 21.76 -9.22 -9.64
C ASP A 27 21.43 -10.67 -10.05
N THR A 28 20.80 -11.42 -9.16
CA THR A 28 20.04 -12.61 -9.56
C THR A 28 18.89 -12.21 -10.48
N TYR A 29 18.45 -13.14 -11.32
CA TYR A 29 17.29 -12.96 -12.17
C TYR A 29 16.38 -14.17 -12.05
N GLY A 30 15.33 -14.06 -11.24
CA GLY A 30 14.30 -15.06 -11.14
C GLY A 30 13.52 -15.20 -12.44
N VAL A 31 13.20 -16.44 -12.78
CA VAL A 31 12.50 -16.83 -13.99
C VAL A 31 11.23 -17.55 -13.58
N SER A 32 10.07 -16.94 -13.84
CA SER A 32 8.79 -17.59 -13.60
C SER A 32 8.40 -18.54 -14.74
N PRO A 33 7.50 -19.50 -14.50
CA PRO A 33 6.94 -20.34 -15.55
C PRO A 33 6.31 -19.53 -16.71
N ARG A 34 5.70 -18.38 -16.41
CA ARG A 34 5.17 -17.47 -17.44
C ARG A 34 6.26 -16.85 -18.31
N LEU A 35 7.39 -16.43 -17.73
CA LEU A 35 8.50 -15.84 -18.50
C LEU A 35 9.06 -16.83 -19.53
N ILE A 36 9.15 -18.10 -19.17
CA ILE A 36 9.55 -19.17 -20.09
C ILE A 36 8.58 -19.29 -21.26
N SER A 37 7.27 -19.19 -21.04
CA SER A 37 6.31 -19.29 -22.14
C SER A 37 6.33 -18.08 -23.10
N PHE A 38 6.98 -16.98 -22.73
CA PHE A 38 7.18 -15.81 -23.59
C PHE A 38 8.56 -15.74 -24.24
N ASP A 39 9.52 -16.57 -23.83
CA ASP A 39 10.85 -16.66 -24.44
C ASP A 39 10.82 -17.45 -25.76
N LEU A 40 10.07 -16.93 -26.73
CA LEU A 40 9.76 -17.62 -27.98
C LEU A 40 10.84 -17.48 -29.06
N VAL A 41 11.79 -16.57 -28.89
CA VAL A 41 12.76 -16.19 -29.93
C VAL A 41 14.13 -16.79 -29.66
N ASP A 42 14.64 -16.63 -28.44
CA ASP A 42 15.99 -17.06 -28.08
C ASP A 42 16.01 -18.39 -27.31
N ASP A 43 14.89 -18.80 -26.70
CA ASP A 43 14.73 -20.04 -25.91
C ASP A 43 15.87 -20.19 -24.88
N PHE A 44 16.20 -19.06 -24.26
CA PHE A 44 17.32 -18.94 -23.33
C PHE A 44 16.93 -19.42 -21.93
N PHE A 45 15.70 -19.13 -21.51
CA PHE A 45 15.14 -19.51 -20.22
C PHE A 45 14.46 -20.90 -20.31
N GLU A 46 15.16 -21.94 -19.86
CA GLU A 46 14.68 -23.32 -19.99
C GLU A 46 13.84 -23.80 -18.80
N TYR A 47 14.24 -23.39 -17.59
CA TYR A 47 13.66 -23.85 -16.32
C TYR A 47 13.36 -22.68 -15.38
N PRO A 48 12.28 -22.76 -14.57
CA PRO A 48 11.97 -21.73 -13.59
C PRO A 48 13.05 -21.63 -12.51
N TYR A 49 13.22 -20.43 -11.97
CA TYR A 49 14.21 -20.14 -10.93
C TYR A 49 13.72 -19.03 -10.01
N ASN A 50 13.87 -19.20 -8.71
CA ASN A 50 13.32 -18.28 -7.69
C ASN A 50 14.21 -17.07 -7.36
N GLY A 51 15.35 -16.91 -8.05
CA GLY A 51 16.22 -15.74 -7.86
C GLY A 51 17.07 -15.79 -6.58
N LEU A 52 17.15 -16.93 -5.88
CA LEU A 52 17.87 -17.04 -4.60
C LEU A 52 19.37 -17.31 -4.76
N THR A 53 20.19 -16.75 -3.87
CA THR A 53 21.62 -17.06 -3.83
C THR A 53 21.98 -18.39 -3.16
N SER A 54 21.02 -19.05 -2.50
CA SER A 54 21.13 -20.43 -2.03
C SER A 54 20.33 -21.32 -2.97
N VAL A 55 20.99 -22.26 -3.63
CA VAL A 55 20.43 -23.01 -4.78
C VAL A 55 20.69 -24.50 -4.65
N GLY A 56 19.81 -25.32 -5.23
CA GLY A 56 20.01 -26.76 -5.34
C GLY A 56 21.24 -27.08 -6.19
N VAL A 57 21.97 -28.14 -5.84
CA VAL A 57 23.01 -28.68 -6.74
C VAL A 57 22.34 -29.17 -8.03
N GLY A 58 22.79 -28.67 -9.18
CA GLY A 58 22.21 -28.97 -10.48
C GLY A 58 21.04 -28.08 -10.90
N THR A 59 20.61 -27.14 -10.06
CA THR A 59 19.57 -26.15 -10.41
C THR A 59 20.11 -25.11 -11.37
N MET A 60 19.38 -24.82 -12.45
CA MET A 60 19.75 -23.77 -13.40
C MET A 60 19.56 -22.38 -12.77
N VAL A 61 20.62 -21.57 -12.80
CA VAL A 61 20.64 -20.22 -12.22
C VAL A 61 20.77 -19.19 -13.33
N TYR A 62 20.04 -18.09 -13.20
CA TYR A 62 20.11 -16.95 -14.12
C TYR A 62 20.52 -15.68 -13.38
N LEU A 63 21.43 -14.92 -14.01
CA LEU A 63 21.88 -13.61 -13.55
C LEU A 63 21.57 -12.57 -14.60
N LYS A 64 21.36 -11.33 -14.14
CA LYS A 64 21.24 -10.16 -15.01
C LYS A 64 22.28 -9.13 -14.61
N VAL A 65 23.04 -8.66 -15.58
CA VAL A 65 23.91 -7.50 -15.42
C VAL A 65 23.38 -6.34 -16.27
N THR A 66 23.33 -5.15 -15.66
CA THR A 66 22.88 -3.91 -16.31
C THR A 66 23.91 -2.80 -16.17
N THR A 67 23.95 -1.92 -17.16
CA THR A 67 24.79 -0.72 -17.14
C THR A 67 24.04 0.52 -17.64
N THR A 68 24.45 1.71 -17.18
CA THR A 68 23.94 3.00 -17.69
C THR A 68 24.58 3.44 -19.00
N GLY A 69 25.65 2.77 -19.42
CA GLY A 69 26.33 2.99 -20.70
C GLY A 69 26.12 1.83 -21.67
N THR A 70 27.15 1.54 -22.45
CA THR A 70 27.20 0.39 -23.36
C THR A 70 28.33 -0.53 -22.92
N PHE A 71 28.07 -1.83 -22.85
CA PHE A 71 29.11 -2.81 -22.61
C PHE A 71 30.13 -2.78 -23.75
N THR A 72 31.42 -2.77 -23.41
CA THR A 72 32.49 -2.71 -24.43
C THR A 72 33.35 -3.96 -24.45
N ASN A 73 33.67 -4.50 -23.28
CA ASN A 73 34.44 -5.72 -23.14
C ASN A 73 33.91 -6.53 -21.94
N PRO A 74 32.67 -7.05 -22.04
CA PRO A 74 32.04 -7.81 -20.97
C PRO A 74 32.77 -9.14 -20.75
N VAL A 75 33.15 -9.43 -19.51
CA VAL A 75 33.84 -10.67 -19.13
C VAL A 75 33.17 -11.27 -17.90
N TRP A 76 32.75 -12.53 -18.02
CA TRP A 76 32.31 -13.36 -16.90
C TRP A 76 33.46 -14.22 -16.40
N THR A 77 33.66 -14.24 -15.08
CA THR A 77 34.62 -15.14 -14.43
C THR A 77 34.00 -15.80 -13.20
N MET A 78 34.59 -16.93 -12.80
CA MET A 78 34.21 -17.66 -11.59
C MET A 78 35.45 -17.80 -10.69
N PRO A 79 35.83 -16.76 -9.93
CA PRO A 79 37.04 -16.80 -9.11
C PRO A 79 37.00 -17.84 -7.99
N VAL A 80 35.80 -18.28 -7.57
CA VAL A 80 35.62 -19.29 -6.53
C VAL A 80 34.61 -20.33 -7.00
N ALA A 81 35.00 -21.60 -6.92
CA ALA A 81 34.11 -22.75 -7.09
C ALA A 81 34.58 -23.90 -6.16
N PRO A 82 33.70 -24.83 -5.79
CA PRO A 82 34.07 -26.02 -5.04
C PRO A 82 35.12 -26.87 -5.78
N SER A 83 35.98 -27.54 -5.01
CA SER A 83 37.01 -28.41 -5.58
C SER A 83 36.38 -29.52 -6.43
N GLY A 84 36.85 -29.66 -7.68
CA GLY A 84 36.35 -30.64 -8.64
C GLY A 84 35.03 -30.26 -9.32
N SER A 85 34.56 -29.02 -9.18
CA SER A 85 33.46 -28.47 -9.97
C SER A 85 33.85 -28.31 -11.44
N ASN A 86 32.91 -28.61 -12.34
CA ASN A 86 33.01 -28.47 -13.80
C ASN A 86 32.06 -27.40 -14.35
N THR A 87 31.47 -26.58 -13.48
CA THR A 87 30.60 -25.47 -13.86
C THR A 87 31.33 -24.48 -14.78
N VAL A 88 30.66 -24.01 -15.84
CA VAL A 88 31.19 -23.06 -16.83
C VAL A 88 30.24 -21.89 -17.05
N LEU A 89 30.80 -20.71 -17.39
CA LEU A 89 30.04 -19.46 -17.57
C LEU A 89 30.08 -18.97 -19.04
N THR A 90 29.65 -19.81 -19.97
CA THR A 90 29.73 -19.51 -21.42
C THR A 90 28.38 -19.20 -22.07
N GLN A 91 27.28 -19.28 -21.32
CA GLN A 91 25.92 -19.18 -21.85
C GLN A 91 25.33 -17.82 -21.50
N THR A 92 25.36 -16.89 -22.45
CA THR A 92 24.90 -15.51 -22.24
C THR A 92 23.93 -15.07 -23.32
N LEU A 93 22.99 -14.20 -22.95
CA LEU A 93 22.07 -13.52 -23.86
C LEU A 93 22.23 -12.01 -23.68
N ALA A 94 22.39 -11.24 -24.76
CA ALA A 94 22.45 -9.79 -24.69
C ALA A 94 21.11 -9.20 -25.12
N GLU A 95 20.57 -8.28 -24.33
CA GLU A 95 19.37 -7.52 -24.64
C GLU A 95 19.78 -6.06 -24.85
N GLY A 96 19.89 -5.66 -26.12
CA GLY A 96 20.51 -4.39 -26.48
C GLY A 96 21.99 -4.30 -26.08
N ASP A 97 22.45 -3.09 -25.82
CA ASP A 97 23.86 -2.77 -25.59
C ASP A 97 24.21 -2.62 -24.10
N ASN A 98 23.22 -2.73 -23.22
CA ASN A 98 23.32 -2.35 -21.80
C ASN A 98 22.77 -3.40 -20.83
N VAL A 99 22.30 -4.55 -21.32
CA VAL A 99 21.85 -5.69 -20.51
C VAL A 99 22.45 -6.98 -21.04
N ILE A 100 23.02 -7.79 -20.14
CA ILE A 100 23.48 -9.15 -20.44
C ILE A 100 22.93 -10.10 -19.37
N TYR A 101 22.39 -11.23 -19.81
CA TYR A 101 22.00 -12.35 -18.97
C TYR A 101 23.06 -13.44 -19.02
N LEU A 102 23.25 -14.14 -17.91
CA LEU A 102 24.07 -15.35 -17.81
C LEU A 102 23.22 -16.47 -17.26
N LYS A 103 23.36 -17.68 -17.83
CA LYS A 103 22.87 -18.91 -17.19
C LYS A 103 24.02 -19.86 -16.88
N PHE A 104 23.95 -20.52 -15.72
CA PHE A 104 24.91 -21.54 -15.31
C PHE A 104 24.26 -22.54 -14.34
N THR A 105 24.92 -23.68 -14.17
CA THR A 105 24.45 -24.75 -13.27
C THR A 105 25.57 -25.13 -12.30
N PRO A 106 25.40 -24.96 -10.98
CA PRO A 106 26.36 -25.42 -9.99
C PRO A 106 26.30 -26.94 -9.87
N ASP A 107 27.42 -27.63 -10.11
CA ASP A 107 27.48 -29.10 -10.16
C ASP A 107 27.96 -29.76 -8.85
N LYS A 108 28.34 -28.96 -7.86
CA LYS A 108 28.84 -29.41 -6.56
C LYS A 108 28.29 -28.56 -5.43
N SER A 109 28.13 -29.18 -4.26
CA SER A 109 27.82 -28.44 -3.04
C SER A 109 28.99 -27.53 -2.64
N GLY A 110 28.69 -26.28 -2.29
CA GLY A 110 29.64 -25.31 -1.76
C GLY A 110 29.48 -23.91 -2.34
N ARG A 111 30.46 -23.06 -2.04
CA ARG A 111 30.48 -21.65 -2.41
C ARG A 111 30.94 -21.45 -3.85
N TYR A 112 30.17 -20.69 -4.61
CA TYR A 112 30.53 -20.15 -5.92
C TYR A 112 30.59 -18.62 -5.83
N VAL A 113 31.55 -17.99 -6.51
CA VAL A 113 31.58 -16.54 -6.70
C VAL A 113 31.61 -16.29 -8.19
N ILE A 114 30.62 -15.55 -8.68
CA ILE A 114 30.52 -15.14 -10.07
C ILE A 114 30.88 -13.67 -10.12
N GLU A 115 31.80 -13.29 -11.02
CA GLU A 115 32.24 -11.93 -11.21
C GLU A 115 32.01 -11.51 -12.66
N PHE A 116 31.49 -10.31 -12.85
CA PHE A 116 31.39 -9.64 -14.13
C PHE A 116 32.32 -8.43 -14.17
N GLY A 117 33.06 -8.27 -15.26
CA GLY A 117 33.91 -7.11 -15.51
C GLY A 117 33.62 -6.44 -16.85
N ASP A 118 33.62 -5.10 -16.86
CA ASP A 118 33.60 -4.28 -18.09
C ASP A 118 34.41 -3.00 -17.88
N GLN A 119 35.37 -2.72 -18.76
CA GLN A 119 36.24 -1.53 -18.71
C GLN A 119 36.86 -1.19 -17.33
N GLY A 120 37.20 -2.20 -16.52
CA GLY A 120 37.79 -2.00 -15.19
C GLY A 120 36.78 -1.74 -14.07
N LEU A 121 35.48 -1.71 -14.37
CA LEU A 121 34.43 -1.92 -13.38
C LEU A 121 34.24 -3.42 -13.16
N THR A 122 34.03 -3.82 -11.91
CA THR A 122 33.68 -5.19 -11.55
C THR A 122 32.47 -5.21 -10.63
N ALA A 123 31.68 -6.27 -10.74
CA ALA A 123 30.61 -6.61 -9.81
C ALA A 123 30.65 -8.12 -9.58
N ASP A 124 30.43 -8.54 -8.34
CA ASP A 124 30.39 -9.96 -7.99
C ASP A 124 29.10 -10.33 -7.26
N ILE A 125 28.81 -11.62 -7.27
CA ILE A 125 27.73 -12.22 -6.49
C ILE A 125 28.17 -13.59 -6.00
N THR A 126 27.82 -13.91 -4.75
CA THR A 126 28.16 -15.18 -4.11
C THR A 126 26.94 -16.09 -4.05
N PHE A 127 27.10 -17.33 -4.50
CA PHE A 127 26.12 -18.41 -4.37
C PHE A 127 26.58 -19.49 -3.42
N ASN A 128 25.63 -20.16 -2.79
CA ASN A 128 25.84 -21.39 -2.03
C ASN A 128 24.97 -22.49 -2.64
N ALA A 129 25.59 -23.47 -3.29
CA ALA A 129 24.88 -24.64 -3.78
C ALA A 129 24.84 -25.70 -2.68
N ALA A 130 23.67 -26.26 -2.38
CA ALA A 130 23.51 -27.25 -1.31
C ALA A 130 22.41 -28.27 -1.62
N MET A 131 22.27 -29.24 -0.72
CA MET A 131 21.16 -30.21 -0.75
C MET A 131 20.01 -29.70 0.11
N TYR A 132 18.78 -29.92 -0.33
CA TYR A 132 17.58 -29.74 0.48
C TYR A 132 17.54 -30.79 1.60
N LEU A 133 17.04 -30.37 2.77
CA LEU A 133 16.97 -31.22 3.96
C LEU A 133 15.54 -31.60 4.34
N GLY A 134 14.58 -30.73 4.00
CA GLY A 134 13.23 -30.77 4.50
C GLY A 134 13.12 -30.40 5.98
N VAL A 135 11.94 -29.94 6.37
CA VAL A 135 11.55 -29.62 7.74
C VAL A 135 11.28 -30.90 8.54
N ASN A 136 11.06 -32.03 7.88
CA ASN A 136 10.84 -33.35 8.50
C ASN A 136 11.81 -34.44 8.00
N GLY A 137 12.80 -34.09 7.16
CA GLY A 137 13.56 -35.06 6.35
C GLY A 137 14.69 -35.83 7.04
N GLY A 138 14.75 -35.88 8.38
CA GLY A 138 15.78 -36.71 9.04
C GLY A 138 16.05 -36.39 10.51
N SER A 139 17.22 -36.82 11.00
CA SER A 139 17.68 -36.61 12.39
C SER A 139 17.97 -35.14 12.72
N VAL A 140 18.08 -34.29 11.70
CA VAL A 140 18.32 -32.86 11.77
C VAL A 140 17.25 -32.18 10.96
N THR A 141 16.49 -31.29 11.59
CA THR A 141 15.45 -30.52 10.92
C THR A 141 15.56 -29.05 11.31
N CYS A 142 15.00 -28.17 10.49
CA CYS A 142 14.91 -26.74 10.80
C CYS A 142 14.27 -26.53 12.18
N MET A 143 13.22 -27.30 12.51
CA MET A 143 12.49 -27.14 13.77
C MET A 143 13.30 -27.56 14.99
N ASN A 144 14.25 -28.50 14.86
CA ASN A 144 15.14 -28.86 15.97
C ASN A 144 16.01 -27.67 16.43
N CYS A 145 16.35 -26.75 15.53
CA CYS A 145 17.21 -25.59 15.83
C CYS A 145 16.43 -24.27 15.95
N HIS A 146 15.36 -24.08 15.20
CA HIS A 146 14.63 -22.80 15.08
C HIS A 146 13.29 -22.77 15.81
N ASN A 147 12.84 -23.87 16.42
CA ASN A 147 11.64 -23.85 17.27
C ASN A 147 11.99 -23.49 18.72
N ASN A 148 12.53 -22.29 18.93
CA ASN A 148 12.88 -21.79 20.26
C ASN A 148 12.55 -20.30 20.44
N SER A 149 12.61 -19.82 21.69
CA SER A 149 12.23 -18.45 22.06
C SER A 149 13.10 -17.36 21.42
N LEU A 150 14.31 -17.67 20.94
CA LEU A 150 15.20 -16.69 20.28
C LEU A 150 14.70 -16.32 18.87
N TYR A 151 13.94 -17.20 18.23
CA TYR A 151 13.44 -17.03 16.86
C TYR A 151 11.91 -16.94 16.77
N GLY A 152 11.22 -16.79 17.91
CA GLY A 152 9.81 -16.37 17.95
C GLY A 152 8.78 -17.39 17.46
N PHE A 153 9.04 -18.69 17.59
CA PHE A 153 8.10 -19.76 17.19
C PHE A 153 7.58 -19.61 15.75
N ILE A 154 8.44 -19.14 14.82
CA ILE A 154 8.09 -18.96 13.41
C ILE A 154 7.55 -20.27 12.79
N GLY A 155 8.09 -21.41 13.21
CA GLY A 155 7.60 -22.74 12.80
C GLY A 155 6.13 -22.97 13.13
N ASP A 156 5.70 -22.66 14.35
CA ASP A 156 4.33 -22.89 14.81
C ASP A 156 3.33 -22.01 14.06
N LYS A 157 3.72 -20.77 13.70
CA LYS A 157 2.88 -19.88 12.89
C LYS A 157 2.85 -20.29 11.43
N TRP A 158 4.00 -20.66 10.85
CA TRP A 158 4.08 -21.11 9.47
C TRP A 158 3.25 -22.37 9.23
N GLN A 159 3.22 -23.30 10.20
CA GLN A 159 2.38 -24.51 10.13
C GLN A 159 0.88 -24.22 10.02
N GLN A 160 0.44 -22.99 10.36
CA GLN A 160 -0.96 -22.56 10.23
C GLN A 160 -1.26 -21.93 8.85
N THR A 161 -0.25 -21.78 7.99
CA THR A 161 -0.39 -21.12 6.67
C THR A 161 -0.90 -22.07 5.58
N GLY A 162 -1.38 -21.50 4.48
CA GLY A 162 -1.69 -22.24 3.25
C GLY A 162 -0.44 -22.94 2.71
N HIS A 163 0.73 -22.30 2.70
CA HIS A 163 1.97 -22.92 2.26
C HIS A 163 2.28 -24.26 2.96
N TYR A 164 1.98 -24.37 4.26
CA TYR A 164 2.13 -25.64 4.96
C TYR A 164 1.10 -26.70 4.54
N SER A 165 -0.16 -26.30 4.40
CA SER A 165 -1.30 -27.22 4.34
C SER A 165 -1.82 -27.50 2.94
N ASP A 166 -1.54 -26.67 1.94
CA ASP A 166 -2.20 -26.71 0.64
C ASP A 166 -1.92 -27.99 -0.14
N THR A 167 -0.70 -28.53 -0.09
CA THR A 167 -0.40 -29.80 -0.76
C THR A 167 -1.18 -30.96 -0.15
N GLU A 168 -1.27 -31.00 1.18
CA GLU A 168 -2.09 -31.99 1.91
C GLU A 168 -3.57 -31.86 1.57
N ARG A 169 -4.11 -30.64 1.64
CA ARG A 169 -5.49 -30.32 1.27
C ARG A 169 -5.77 -30.69 -0.19
N GLY A 170 -4.82 -30.45 -1.08
CA GLY A 170 -4.87 -30.83 -2.49
C GLY A 170 -5.02 -32.34 -2.65
N PHE A 171 -4.16 -33.12 -2.01
CA PHE A 171 -4.27 -34.58 -2.03
C PHE A 171 -5.55 -35.10 -1.40
N ASN A 172 -6.03 -34.44 -0.35
CA ASN A 172 -7.28 -34.78 0.33
C ASN A 172 -8.54 -34.33 -0.43
N GLY A 173 -8.40 -33.70 -1.60
CA GLY A 173 -9.52 -33.26 -2.44
C GLY A 173 -10.30 -32.06 -1.88
N GLU A 174 -9.66 -31.27 -1.03
CA GLU A 174 -10.24 -30.07 -0.40
C GLU A 174 -9.98 -28.79 -1.22
N LEU A 175 -9.04 -28.84 -2.16
CA LEU A 175 -8.78 -27.76 -3.11
C LEU A 175 -9.61 -27.94 -4.38
N SER A 176 -9.42 -27.03 -5.34
CA SER A 176 -10.10 -27.11 -6.64
C SER A 176 -9.78 -28.44 -7.35
N SER A 177 -10.67 -28.84 -8.26
CA SER A 177 -10.46 -30.00 -9.14
C SER A 177 -9.25 -29.85 -10.08
N HIS A 178 -8.54 -28.70 -10.06
CA HIS A 178 -7.35 -28.47 -10.86
C HIS A 178 -6.08 -29.02 -10.22
N PHE A 179 -6.07 -29.36 -8.93
CA PHE A 179 -4.91 -29.95 -8.27
C PHE A 179 -4.55 -31.29 -8.91
N ARG A 180 -3.34 -31.38 -9.47
CA ARG A 180 -2.84 -32.51 -10.26
C ARG A 180 -1.32 -32.58 -10.15
N GLU A 181 -0.71 -33.60 -10.75
CA GLU A 181 0.75 -33.83 -10.69
C GLU A 181 1.58 -32.59 -11.04
N SER A 182 1.19 -31.84 -12.08
CA SER A 182 1.91 -30.63 -12.48
C SER A 182 1.94 -29.54 -11.39
N CYS A 183 1.08 -29.60 -10.38
CA CYS A 183 1.07 -28.64 -9.27
C CYS A 183 2.25 -28.88 -8.31
N LEU A 184 2.82 -30.10 -8.26
CA LEU A 184 3.89 -30.44 -7.32
C LEU A 184 5.18 -29.66 -7.57
N ALA A 185 5.39 -29.16 -8.79
CA ALA A 185 6.48 -28.26 -9.11
C ALA A 185 6.54 -27.00 -8.23
N CYS A 186 5.38 -26.55 -7.74
CA CYS A 186 5.27 -25.38 -6.87
C CYS A 186 4.75 -25.70 -5.47
N HIS A 187 4.11 -26.86 -5.31
CA HIS A 187 3.52 -27.33 -4.05
C HIS A 187 4.37 -28.40 -3.35
N SER A 188 5.67 -28.40 -3.58
CA SER A 188 6.64 -29.22 -2.84
C SER A 188 7.97 -28.48 -2.67
N THR A 189 8.86 -29.02 -1.86
CA THR A 189 10.17 -28.42 -1.60
C THR A 189 11.25 -29.07 -2.45
N GLY A 190 12.04 -28.21 -3.10
CA GLY A 190 13.20 -28.61 -3.88
C GLY A 190 12.89 -29.20 -5.25
N TYR A 191 11.62 -29.21 -5.68
CA TYR A 191 11.26 -29.68 -7.02
C TYR A 191 12.03 -28.91 -8.09
N ASP A 192 12.76 -29.62 -8.95
CA ASP A 192 13.45 -29.05 -10.09
C ASP A 192 13.00 -29.76 -11.39
N ALA A 193 12.68 -28.97 -12.41
CA ALA A 193 12.28 -29.54 -13.71
C ALA A 193 13.49 -29.99 -14.54
N ASN A 194 14.71 -29.59 -14.17
CA ASN A 194 15.93 -30.06 -14.80
C ASN A 194 16.21 -31.51 -14.36
N PRO A 195 16.13 -32.52 -15.27
CA PRO A 195 16.27 -33.94 -14.90
C PRO A 195 17.69 -34.32 -14.46
N THR A 196 18.65 -33.39 -14.53
CA THR A 196 20.02 -33.58 -14.04
C THR A 196 20.27 -32.94 -12.68
N ALA A 197 19.31 -32.18 -12.15
CA ALA A 197 19.34 -31.71 -10.78
C ALA A 197 19.15 -32.89 -9.84
N VAL A 198 20.11 -33.10 -8.95
CA VAL A 198 20.03 -34.09 -7.88
C VAL A 198 20.43 -33.37 -6.60
N ASN A 199 19.43 -32.75 -5.98
CA ASN A 199 19.59 -31.77 -4.92
C ASN A 199 18.88 -32.16 -3.61
N GLY A 200 18.26 -33.34 -3.53
CA GLY A 200 17.49 -33.81 -2.38
C GLY A 200 16.07 -33.24 -2.33
N GLY A 201 15.58 -32.72 -3.46
CA GLY A 201 14.23 -32.20 -3.62
C GLY A 201 13.17 -33.29 -3.72
N PHE A 202 11.90 -32.89 -3.80
CA PHE A 202 10.78 -33.82 -3.94
C PHE A 202 10.91 -34.76 -5.14
N ASP A 203 11.38 -34.24 -6.28
CA ASP A 203 11.51 -34.95 -7.56
C ASP A 203 12.65 -35.98 -7.59
N ASP A 204 13.59 -35.92 -6.63
CA ASP A 204 14.68 -36.89 -6.49
C ASP A 204 14.24 -38.24 -5.87
N TYR A 205 13.01 -38.30 -5.35
CA TYR A 205 12.48 -39.49 -4.69
C TYR A 205 11.40 -40.18 -5.53
N PRO A 206 11.31 -41.53 -5.51
CA PRO A 206 10.24 -42.24 -6.19
C PRO A 206 8.87 -41.79 -5.70
N PHE A 207 8.02 -41.35 -6.62
CA PHE A 207 6.66 -40.92 -6.33
C PHE A 207 5.75 -41.21 -7.54
N GLU A 208 4.54 -41.68 -7.28
CA GLU A 208 3.49 -41.84 -8.29
C GLU A 208 2.27 -41.05 -7.84
N PHE A 209 1.81 -40.11 -8.69
CA PHE A 209 0.63 -39.31 -8.37
C PHE A 209 -0.62 -40.21 -8.30
N PRO A 210 -1.44 -40.11 -7.24
CA PRO A 210 -2.59 -40.98 -7.07
C PRO A 210 -3.67 -40.74 -8.13
N ALA A 211 -4.30 -41.81 -8.60
CA ALA A 211 -5.38 -41.74 -9.60
C ALA A 211 -6.67 -41.08 -9.06
N GLN A 212 -6.85 -41.05 -7.73
CA GLN A 212 -7.99 -40.43 -7.07
C GLN A 212 -7.52 -39.60 -5.87
N LEU A 213 -8.04 -38.38 -5.77
CA LEU A 213 -7.86 -37.49 -4.62
C LEU A 213 -9.07 -37.60 -3.70
N GLY A 214 -8.87 -37.40 -2.40
CA GLY A 214 -9.95 -37.48 -1.43
C GLY A 214 -9.48 -37.70 0.00
N PRO A 215 -10.40 -37.67 0.98
CA PRO A 215 -10.04 -37.71 2.39
C PRO A 215 -9.12 -38.89 2.74
N GLY A 216 -7.97 -38.60 3.37
CA GLY A 216 -7.01 -39.59 3.84
C GLY A 216 -5.97 -40.05 2.80
N VAL A 217 -6.01 -39.53 1.57
CA VAL A 217 -5.00 -39.84 0.54
C VAL A 217 -3.61 -39.34 0.96
N TRP A 218 -3.52 -38.17 1.60
CA TRP A 218 -2.24 -37.66 2.10
C TRP A 218 -1.55 -38.66 3.04
N ASP A 219 -2.27 -39.18 4.05
CA ASP A 219 -1.72 -40.12 5.03
C ASP A 219 -1.27 -41.45 4.38
N GLN A 220 -1.98 -41.88 3.34
CA GLN A 220 -1.59 -43.06 2.54
C GLN A 220 -0.27 -42.81 1.81
N LEU A 221 -0.14 -41.64 1.16
CA LEU A 221 1.09 -41.26 0.47
C LEU A 221 2.26 -41.12 1.43
N VAL A 222 2.06 -40.56 2.62
CA VAL A 222 3.11 -40.47 3.66
C VAL A 222 3.62 -41.85 4.07
N GLN A 223 2.75 -42.87 4.12
CA GLN A 223 3.14 -44.24 4.43
C GLN A 223 3.82 -44.95 3.25
N GLN A 224 3.38 -44.67 2.03
CA GLN A 224 3.86 -45.33 0.82
C GLN A 224 5.16 -44.73 0.28
N TYR A 225 5.33 -43.42 0.38
CA TYR A 225 6.43 -42.63 -0.16
C TYR A 225 7.03 -41.69 0.91
N PRO A 226 7.53 -42.23 2.04
CA PRO A 226 7.91 -41.41 3.19
C PRO A 226 9.00 -40.37 2.88
N GLU A 227 9.95 -40.68 1.98
CA GLU A 227 11.01 -39.75 1.58
C GLU A 227 10.47 -38.59 0.72
N ALA A 228 9.69 -38.89 -0.33
CA ALA A 228 9.08 -37.85 -1.17
C ALA A 228 8.14 -36.96 -0.36
N MET A 229 7.30 -37.56 0.49
CA MET A 229 6.34 -36.82 1.31
C MET A 229 6.99 -36.02 2.44
N ALA A 230 8.22 -36.34 2.84
CA ALA A 230 9.01 -35.46 3.71
C ALA A 230 9.32 -34.10 3.05
N MET A 231 9.29 -34.04 1.71
CA MET A 231 9.42 -32.83 0.88
C MET A 231 8.08 -32.33 0.32
N GLY A 232 6.98 -33.06 0.55
CA GLY A 232 5.66 -32.83 -0.07
C GLY A 232 4.86 -31.65 0.45
N ARG A 233 5.50 -30.59 0.94
CA ARG A 233 4.86 -29.33 1.38
C ARG A 233 5.65 -28.14 0.86
N ILE A 234 5.11 -26.93 0.92
CA ILE A 234 5.87 -25.71 0.65
C ILE A 234 6.57 -25.28 1.93
N GLN A 235 7.82 -25.71 2.08
CA GLN A 235 8.60 -25.57 3.33
C GLN A 235 9.50 -24.36 3.32
N CYS A 236 10.23 -24.14 4.43
CA CYS A 236 11.16 -23.03 4.58
C CYS A 236 12.14 -22.94 3.40
N GLU A 237 12.69 -24.07 2.97
CA GLU A 237 13.68 -24.13 1.90
C GLU A 237 13.09 -23.81 0.51
N SER A 238 11.77 -23.86 0.33
CA SER A 238 11.13 -23.40 -0.92
C SER A 238 11.34 -21.90 -1.16
N CYS A 239 11.46 -21.10 -0.09
CA CYS A 239 11.63 -19.63 -0.16
C CYS A 239 13.01 -19.14 0.30
N HIS A 240 13.78 -19.99 0.99
CA HIS A 240 15.09 -19.65 1.58
C HIS A 240 16.26 -20.40 0.93
N GLY A 241 15.97 -21.30 -0.01
CA GLY A 241 16.94 -22.21 -0.63
C GLY A 241 17.31 -23.39 0.28
N PRO A 242 18.16 -24.32 -0.20
CA PRO A 242 18.54 -25.51 0.54
C PRO A 242 19.40 -25.23 1.78
N GLY A 243 19.12 -25.95 2.87
CA GLY A 243 19.77 -25.82 4.18
C GLY A 243 20.97 -26.73 4.42
N GLY A 244 21.32 -27.61 3.48
CA GLY A 244 22.38 -28.61 3.65
C GLY A 244 23.74 -28.05 4.10
N ASN A 245 24.08 -26.83 3.65
CA ASN A 245 25.32 -26.15 4.03
C ASN A 245 25.15 -25.14 5.18
N HIS A 246 23.90 -24.83 5.55
CA HIS A 246 23.57 -24.03 6.72
C HIS A 246 23.85 -24.81 8.02
N TYR A 247 23.54 -26.11 8.00
CA TYR A 247 23.72 -26.99 9.15
C TYR A 247 25.20 -27.20 9.52
N GLY A 248 25.55 -26.93 10.78
CA GLY A 248 26.81 -27.38 11.39
C GLY A 248 28.07 -26.55 11.10
N GLN A 249 27.97 -25.31 10.61
CA GLN A 249 29.16 -24.51 10.26
C GLN A 249 29.42 -23.28 11.12
N THR A 250 30.70 -22.90 11.20
CA THR A 250 31.29 -21.74 11.88
C THR A 250 31.52 -20.53 10.95
N GLY A 251 30.99 -20.56 9.71
CA GLY A 251 31.11 -19.53 8.67
C GLY A 251 29.76 -18.90 8.26
N ASN A 252 29.79 -17.94 7.33
CA ASN A 252 28.60 -17.16 6.90
C ASN A 252 27.72 -17.91 5.87
N ASN A 253 27.14 -19.05 6.25
CA ASN A 253 26.17 -19.81 5.45
C ASN A 253 24.73 -19.57 5.95
N ALA A 254 24.37 -18.31 6.17
CA ALA A 254 23.01 -17.97 6.55
C ALA A 254 22.03 -18.36 5.43
N MET A 255 20.83 -18.82 5.82
CA MET A 255 19.72 -19.01 4.89
C MET A 255 19.36 -17.67 4.24
N VAL A 256 18.95 -17.69 2.97
CA VAL A 256 18.65 -16.45 2.24
C VAL A 256 17.40 -15.81 2.81
N THR A 257 17.47 -14.55 3.21
CA THR A 257 16.26 -13.75 3.50
C THR A 257 16.13 -12.69 2.43
N THR A 258 15.09 -12.77 1.62
CA THR A 258 14.78 -11.78 0.59
C THR A 258 13.33 -11.31 0.67
N LEU A 259 13.09 -10.10 0.21
CA LEU A 259 11.76 -9.57 -0.07
C LEU A 259 11.52 -9.43 -1.58
N ASP A 260 12.43 -9.90 -2.43
CA ASP A 260 12.27 -9.77 -3.88
C ASP A 260 11.03 -10.53 -4.36
N ALA A 261 10.26 -9.89 -5.24
CA ALA A 261 9.00 -10.45 -5.76
C ALA A 261 9.23 -11.74 -6.56
N GLU A 262 10.42 -11.89 -7.16
CA GLU A 262 10.83 -13.06 -7.94
C GLU A 262 10.74 -14.38 -7.15
N ASN A 263 11.04 -14.33 -5.85
CA ASN A 263 10.95 -15.51 -4.98
C ASN A 263 9.50 -16.02 -4.86
N CYS A 264 8.53 -15.10 -4.90
CA CYS A 264 7.10 -15.45 -4.94
C CYS A 264 6.67 -15.82 -6.36
N ALA A 265 7.18 -15.12 -7.37
CA ALA A 265 6.80 -15.29 -8.77
C ALA A 265 7.12 -16.68 -9.33
N TRP A 266 8.13 -17.37 -8.78
CA TRP A 266 8.44 -18.75 -9.13
C TRP A 266 7.21 -19.69 -9.09
N CYS A 267 6.33 -19.51 -8.11
CA CYS A 267 5.09 -20.28 -7.98
C CYS A 267 3.85 -19.48 -8.37
N HIS A 268 3.85 -18.17 -8.13
CA HIS A 268 2.67 -17.33 -8.28
C HIS A 268 2.55 -16.62 -9.64
N ASP A 269 3.44 -16.90 -10.60
CA ASP A 269 3.38 -16.37 -11.96
C ASP A 269 3.35 -17.50 -13.03
N GLN A 270 2.16 -18.04 -13.27
CA GLN A 270 1.90 -19.20 -14.16
C GLN A 270 0.80 -18.93 -15.20
N GLY A 271 0.66 -17.70 -15.68
CA GLY A 271 -0.36 -17.35 -16.66
C GLY A 271 -1.74 -17.17 -16.02
N THR A 272 -2.76 -17.89 -16.47
CA THR A 272 -4.19 -17.60 -16.18
C THR A 272 -4.69 -17.90 -14.77
N HIS A 273 -3.95 -18.64 -13.93
CA HIS A 273 -4.45 -19.11 -12.62
C HIS A 273 -3.64 -18.57 -11.43
N HIS A 274 -2.41 -18.12 -11.69
CA HIS A 274 -1.53 -17.47 -10.72
C HIS A 274 -0.88 -16.29 -11.44
N ASN A 275 -1.43 -15.10 -11.24
CA ASN A 275 -1.09 -13.91 -12.03
C ASN A 275 -0.78 -12.68 -11.17
N PHE A 276 -0.67 -12.82 -9.85
CA PHE A 276 -0.45 -11.67 -8.96
C PHE A 276 0.87 -10.94 -9.24
N PRO A 277 2.01 -11.62 -9.48
CA PRO A 277 3.25 -10.95 -9.87
C PRO A 277 3.11 -10.27 -11.24
N ALA A 278 2.42 -10.90 -12.19
CA ALA A 278 2.11 -10.31 -13.49
C ALA A 278 1.33 -9.00 -13.35
N GLN A 279 0.28 -8.97 -12.53
CA GLN A 279 -0.47 -7.75 -12.21
C GLN A 279 0.41 -6.73 -11.47
N TRP A 280 1.22 -7.19 -10.50
CA TRP A 280 2.10 -6.33 -9.71
C TRP A 280 3.13 -5.61 -10.58
N ASP A 281 3.64 -6.24 -11.65
CA ASP A 281 4.56 -5.61 -12.62
C ASP A 281 3.96 -4.34 -13.26
N PHE A 282 2.62 -4.23 -13.34
CA PHE A 282 1.91 -3.04 -13.83
C PHE A 282 1.62 -2.00 -12.74
N SER A 283 1.88 -2.31 -11.47
CA SER A 283 1.65 -1.40 -10.36
C SER A 283 2.74 -0.33 -10.25
N VAL A 284 2.37 0.81 -9.65
CA VAL A 284 3.35 1.83 -9.24
C VAL A 284 4.29 1.31 -8.14
N HIS A 285 3.90 0.28 -7.39
CA HIS A 285 4.77 -0.34 -6.38
C HIS A 285 5.97 -1.08 -6.99
N ALA A 286 5.79 -1.67 -8.18
CA ALA A 286 6.88 -2.30 -8.94
C ALA A 286 7.76 -1.26 -9.67
N LYS A 287 7.13 -0.27 -10.31
CA LYS A 287 7.81 0.71 -11.18
C LYS A 287 8.33 1.96 -10.44
N GLY A 288 7.80 2.22 -9.25
CA GLY A 288 7.98 3.46 -8.51
C GLY A 288 9.35 3.60 -7.84
N PRO A 289 9.74 4.84 -7.51
CA PRO A 289 11.04 5.08 -6.94
C PRO A 289 11.11 4.58 -5.48
N ASN A 290 12.11 3.75 -5.17
CA ASN A 290 12.41 3.31 -3.80
C ASN A 290 13.05 4.44 -2.97
N VAL A 291 13.23 4.25 -1.66
CA VAL A 291 13.78 5.27 -0.73
C VAL A 291 15.12 5.91 -1.17
N GLY A 292 15.83 5.32 -2.14
CA GLY A 292 16.96 5.95 -2.82
C GLY A 292 16.66 7.35 -3.38
N TYR A 293 15.46 7.60 -3.93
CA TYR A 293 15.09 8.94 -4.43
C TYR A 293 14.98 9.99 -3.31
N ALA A 294 14.65 9.54 -2.09
CA ALA A 294 14.53 10.38 -0.91
C ALA A 294 15.87 10.56 -0.16
N GLY A 295 16.99 10.12 -0.76
CA GLY A 295 18.32 10.18 -0.17
C GLY A 295 18.50 9.23 1.02
N GLY A 296 17.74 8.12 1.07
CA GLY A 296 17.88 7.12 2.13
C GLY A 296 17.49 7.63 3.52
N ARG A 297 16.46 8.48 3.61
CA ARG A 297 15.98 8.98 4.91
C ARG A 297 15.10 7.95 5.61
N ALA A 298 15.40 7.66 6.87
CA ALA A 298 14.68 6.67 7.68
C ALA A 298 13.17 6.94 7.76
N GLY A 299 12.77 8.21 7.90
CA GLY A 299 11.35 8.61 7.97
C GLY A 299 10.56 8.44 6.65
N CYS A 300 11.24 8.13 5.54
CA CYS A 300 10.60 7.82 4.26
C CYS A 300 10.58 6.31 3.99
N ALA A 301 11.45 5.55 4.65
CA ALA A 301 11.65 4.13 4.38
C ALA A 301 10.47 3.26 4.81
N ASN A 302 9.64 3.72 5.75
CA ASN A 302 8.41 3.03 6.14
C ASN A 302 7.41 2.88 5.00
N CYS A 303 7.44 3.72 3.96
CA CYS A 303 6.51 3.63 2.82
C CYS A 303 7.20 3.43 1.46
N HIS A 304 8.49 3.74 1.37
CA HIS A 304 9.27 3.65 0.13
C HIS A 304 10.37 2.59 0.18
N SER A 305 10.36 1.72 1.19
CA SER A 305 11.19 0.52 1.25
C SER A 305 10.39 -0.65 1.81
N GLY A 306 10.35 -1.78 1.10
CA GLY A 306 9.72 -3.00 1.59
C GLY A 306 10.34 -3.47 2.91
N SER A 307 11.67 -3.41 3.00
CA SER A 307 12.37 -3.75 4.25
C SER A 307 12.08 -2.75 5.37
N GLY A 308 11.98 -1.46 5.04
CA GLY A 308 11.61 -0.40 6.00
C GLY A 308 10.21 -0.54 6.53
N PHE A 309 9.24 -0.86 5.69
CA PHE A 309 7.88 -1.15 6.11
C PHE A 309 7.84 -2.38 7.05
N VAL A 310 8.49 -3.47 6.68
CA VAL A 310 8.51 -4.70 7.50
C VAL A 310 9.17 -4.45 8.86
N GLU A 311 10.29 -3.73 8.91
CA GLU A 311 10.96 -3.36 10.16
C GLU A 311 10.06 -2.46 11.03
N TRP A 312 9.42 -1.45 10.41
CA TRP A 312 8.51 -0.53 11.08
C TRP A 312 7.32 -1.25 11.70
N VAL A 313 6.69 -2.17 10.97
CA VAL A 313 5.57 -3.00 11.47
C VAL A 313 6.03 -3.89 12.63
N LYS A 314 7.15 -4.60 12.48
CA LYS A 314 7.71 -5.48 13.54
C LYS A 314 8.12 -4.69 14.78
N GLY A 315 8.55 -3.46 14.61
CA GLY A 315 8.90 -2.53 15.69
C GLY A 315 7.70 -1.88 16.38
N GLY A 316 6.46 -2.26 16.08
CA GLY A 316 5.27 -1.65 16.67
C GLY A 316 5.03 -0.21 16.21
N GLN A 317 5.32 0.05 14.93
CA GLN A 317 5.18 1.34 14.26
C GLN A 317 6.04 2.48 14.85
N GLN A 318 7.12 2.14 15.56
CA GLN A 318 8.07 3.14 16.06
C GLN A 318 8.96 3.71 14.95
N PRO A 319 9.38 4.99 15.02
CA PRO A 319 10.25 5.58 14.01
C PRO A 319 11.54 4.78 13.80
N LEU A 320 11.88 4.55 12.53
CA LEU A 320 13.12 3.87 12.16
C LEU A 320 14.33 4.73 12.51
N THR A 321 15.38 4.11 13.06
CA THR A 321 16.61 4.81 13.46
C THR A 321 17.59 5.03 12.30
N ALA A 322 17.51 4.18 11.27
CA ALA A 322 18.26 4.29 10.02
C ALA A 322 17.37 3.83 8.85
N ALA A 323 17.71 4.23 7.63
CA ALA A 323 17.03 3.67 6.46
C ALA A 323 17.63 2.28 6.15
N PRO A 324 16.82 1.22 6.14
CA PRO A 324 17.26 -0.09 5.69
C PRO A 324 17.42 -0.12 4.16
N PRO A 325 17.94 -1.23 3.60
CA PRO A 325 18.13 -1.37 2.15
C PRO A 325 16.90 -0.97 1.35
N ALA A 326 17.12 -0.27 0.23
CA ALA A 326 16.06 0.29 -0.61
C ALA A 326 15.40 -0.77 -1.51
N ILE A 327 14.73 -1.75 -0.89
CA ILE A 327 13.97 -2.77 -1.61
C ILE A 327 12.62 -2.15 -2.03
N PRO A 328 12.15 -2.36 -3.27
CA PRO A 328 10.80 -1.95 -3.69
C PRO A 328 9.69 -2.50 -2.78
N ILE A 329 8.47 -1.99 -2.95
CA ILE A 329 7.29 -2.55 -2.26
C ILE A 329 6.84 -3.79 -3.05
N THR A 330 7.13 -4.98 -2.51
CA THR A 330 6.86 -6.28 -3.14
C THR A 330 5.78 -7.06 -2.39
N CYS A 331 5.52 -8.31 -2.81
CA CYS A 331 4.57 -9.22 -2.19
C CYS A 331 4.81 -9.38 -0.67
N ALA A 332 6.06 -9.66 -0.27
CA ALA A 332 6.43 -9.91 1.13
C ALA A 332 6.38 -8.66 2.04
N THR A 333 6.24 -7.47 1.43
CA THR A 333 5.98 -6.23 2.16
C THR A 333 4.57 -6.24 2.75
N CYS A 334 3.57 -6.69 2.00
CA CYS A 334 2.18 -6.73 2.44
C CYS A 334 1.81 -8.07 3.09
N HIS A 335 2.39 -9.18 2.61
CA HIS A 335 2.09 -10.54 3.06
C HIS A 335 3.22 -11.09 3.92
N ASP A 336 2.91 -11.66 5.09
CA ASP A 336 3.84 -12.37 5.94
C ASP A 336 3.82 -13.88 5.64
N PRO A 337 4.80 -14.42 4.90
CA PRO A 337 4.77 -15.83 4.49
C PRO A 337 4.78 -16.82 5.68
N HIS A 338 5.05 -16.33 6.90
CA HIS A 338 5.12 -17.14 8.11
C HIS A 338 3.92 -17.02 9.04
N ASP A 339 2.97 -16.10 8.81
CA ASP A 339 1.93 -15.79 9.80
C ASP A 339 0.53 -15.78 9.18
N ALA A 340 -0.29 -16.76 9.57
CA ALA A 340 -1.67 -16.92 9.14
C ALA A 340 -2.68 -16.18 10.02
N SER A 341 -2.24 -15.33 10.96
CA SER A 341 -3.13 -14.62 11.89
C SER A 341 -4.15 -13.71 11.18
N ASN A 342 -3.82 -13.24 9.98
CA ASN A 342 -4.69 -12.40 9.16
C ASN A 342 -5.02 -13.10 7.84
N HIS A 343 -6.19 -12.78 7.27
CA HIS A 343 -6.57 -13.21 5.92
C HIS A 343 -5.48 -12.84 4.90
N ALA A 344 -5.26 -13.75 3.93
CA ALA A 344 -4.17 -13.67 2.95
C ALA A 344 -2.78 -13.40 3.57
N GLN A 345 -2.59 -13.72 4.87
CA GLN A 345 -1.35 -13.46 5.60
C GLN A 345 -0.94 -11.98 5.64
N LEU A 346 -1.90 -11.05 5.61
CA LEU A 346 -1.60 -9.61 5.54
C LEU A 346 -0.91 -9.08 6.82
N ARG A 347 0.03 -8.14 6.64
CA ARG A 347 0.69 -7.38 7.74
C ARG A 347 -0.19 -6.24 8.25
N LEU A 348 -1.40 -6.56 8.70
CA LEU A 348 -2.35 -5.56 9.21
C LEU A 348 -1.81 -4.87 10.46
N VAL A 349 -1.88 -3.54 10.47
CA VAL A 349 -1.49 -2.67 11.59
C VAL A 349 -2.52 -1.55 11.79
N SER A 350 -2.47 -0.87 12.93
CA SER A 350 -3.29 0.32 13.16
C SER A 350 -3.02 1.41 12.13
N ALA A 351 -4.10 2.00 11.61
CA ALA A 351 -4.07 3.15 10.72
C ALA A 351 -4.53 4.39 11.48
N THR A 352 -3.60 5.32 11.69
CA THR A 352 -3.86 6.63 12.31
C THR A 352 -3.36 7.72 11.37
N LEU A 353 -4.22 8.70 11.09
CA LEU A 353 -3.89 9.87 10.28
C LEU A 353 -3.00 10.84 11.06
N THR A 354 -2.32 11.75 10.37
CA THR A 354 -1.35 12.65 11.04
C THR A 354 -2.02 13.66 11.97
N ASN A 355 -3.30 13.97 11.78
CA ASN A 355 -4.12 14.76 12.72
C ASN A 355 -4.58 13.97 13.96
N GLY A 356 -4.11 12.73 14.15
CA GLY A 356 -4.46 11.87 15.28
C GLY A 356 -5.77 11.09 15.11
N TYR A 357 -6.48 11.22 13.99
CA TYR A 357 -7.69 10.43 13.74
C TYR A 357 -7.36 8.96 13.56
N GLU A 358 -7.93 8.10 14.41
CA GLU A 358 -7.82 6.65 14.29
C GLU A 358 -8.85 6.11 13.29
N VAL A 359 -8.37 5.48 12.22
CA VAL A 359 -9.22 4.85 11.22
C VAL A 359 -9.64 3.47 11.73
N THR A 360 -10.93 3.34 12.04
CA THR A 360 -11.54 2.13 12.63
C THR A 360 -12.34 1.30 11.64
N LEU A 361 -12.69 1.86 10.47
CA LEU A 361 -13.44 1.19 9.40
C LEU A 361 -12.53 0.79 8.22
N GLY A 362 -13.03 -0.07 7.34
CA GLY A 362 -12.36 -0.46 6.09
C GLY A 362 -11.45 -1.69 6.17
N ASN A 363 -11.45 -2.42 7.29
CA ASN A 363 -10.77 -3.72 7.47
C ASN A 363 -9.36 -3.78 6.85
N GLU A 364 -9.17 -4.59 5.80
CA GLU A 364 -7.87 -4.80 5.15
C GLU A 364 -7.33 -3.52 4.48
N GLY A 365 -8.21 -2.64 4.03
CA GLY A 365 -7.91 -1.33 3.47
C GLY A 365 -7.10 -0.41 4.37
N ARG A 366 -7.17 -0.64 5.68
CA ARG A 366 -6.39 0.10 6.66
C ARG A 366 -4.89 -0.07 6.41
N LEU A 367 -4.46 -1.20 5.84
CA LEU A 367 -3.09 -1.40 5.41
C LEU A 367 -2.66 -0.34 4.38
N CYS A 368 -3.49 -0.08 3.36
CA CYS A 368 -3.22 0.94 2.34
C CYS A 368 -3.07 2.34 2.96
N ILE A 369 -3.98 2.70 3.86
CA ILE A 369 -4.01 4.02 4.53
C ILE A 369 -2.74 4.28 5.36
N THR A 370 -2.03 3.23 5.81
CA THR A 370 -0.77 3.42 6.57
C THR A 370 0.27 4.21 5.77
N CYS A 371 0.31 3.99 4.45
CA CYS A 371 1.17 4.69 3.52
C CYS A 371 0.43 5.81 2.79
N HIS A 372 -0.82 5.61 2.39
CA HIS A 372 -1.59 6.58 1.60
C HIS A 372 -2.36 7.56 2.49
N LYS A 373 -1.63 8.43 3.18
CA LYS A 373 -2.15 9.51 4.03
C LYS A 373 -1.21 10.72 4.04
N ALA A 374 -1.75 11.91 4.27
CA ALA A 374 -0.99 13.14 4.45
C ALA A 374 0.04 12.98 5.58
N ARG A 375 1.23 13.60 5.43
CA ARG A 375 2.34 13.52 6.41
C ARG A 375 2.36 14.68 7.39
N ARG A 376 1.32 15.51 7.38
CA ARG A 376 1.18 16.71 8.21
C ARG A 376 -0.25 16.82 8.73
N ASP A 377 -0.40 17.35 9.93
CA ASP A 377 -1.70 17.80 10.46
C ASP A 377 -2.04 19.12 9.77
N GLY A 378 -3.08 19.14 8.94
CA GLY A 378 -3.46 20.28 8.14
C GLY A 378 -3.86 21.49 8.97
N VAL A 379 -4.57 21.29 10.08
CA VAL A 379 -5.04 22.39 10.91
C VAL A 379 -3.85 23.03 11.63
N ASP A 380 -3.00 22.24 12.27
CA ASP A 380 -1.80 22.76 12.95
C ASP A 380 -0.81 23.38 11.94
N TYR A 381 -0.58 22.70 10.81
CA TYR A 381 0.36 23.13 9.79
C TYR A 381 -0.03 24.48 9.17
N THR A 382 -1.31 24.68 8.89
CA THR A 382 -1.81 25.95 8.33
C THR A 382 -2.03 27.03 9.38
N ASN A 383 -2.35 26.68 10.64
CA ASN A 383 -2.38 27.65 11.73
C ASN A 383 -1.01 28.30 11.98
N ASN A 384 0.06 27.55 11.72
CA ASN A 384 1.45 28.00 11.86
C ASN A 384 2.12 28.30 10.50
N TYR A 385 1.36 28.61 9.44
CA TYR A 385 1.86 28.66 8.06
C TYR A 385 3.11 29.54 7.85
N LEU A 386 3.26 30.65 8.59
CA LEU A 386 4.44 31.52 8.52
C LEU A 386 5.76 30.81 8.88
N ARG A 387 5.71 29.74 9.68
CA ARG A 387 6.86 28.89 10.00
C ARG A 387 7.08 27.77 8.98
N ASN A 388 6.09 27.55 8.12
CA ASN A 388 5.99 26.42 7.21
C ASN A 388 6.08 26.85 5.73
N LEU A 389 6.47 28.10 5.46
CA LEU A 389 6.67 28.63 4.11
C LEU A 389 7.65 27.75 3.33
N SER A 390 7.19 27.21 2.21
CA SER A 390 7.92 26.22 1.44
C SER A 390 7.38 26.14 0.02
N SER A 391 8.27 25.88 -0.94
CA SER A 391 7.86 25.48 -2.29
C SER A 391 7.11 24.13 -2.31
N HIS A 392 7.17 23.37 -1.22
CA HIS A 392 6.48 22.08 -1.01
C HIS A 392 5.45 22.19 0.13
N PHE A 393 4.76 23.33 0.22
CA PHE A 393 3.64 23.50 1.13
C PHE A 393 2.55 22.47 0.82
N GLY A 394 1.76 22.05 1.82
CA GLY A 394 0.65 21.10 1.63
C GLY A 394 0.82 19.76 2.36
N PRO A 395 0.03 18.73 2.00
CA PRO A 395 -0.07 17.47 2.75
C PRO A 395 1.15 16.55 2.63
N HIS A 396 2.11 16.88 1.75
CA HIS A 396 3.27 16.03 1.41
C HIS A 396 2.85 14.74 0.69
N TYR A 397 2.08 14.89 -0.40
CA TYR A 397 1.55 13.85 -1.29
C TYR A 397 0.69 12.77 -0.61
N SER A 398 -0.04 11.99 -1.43
CA SER A 398 -0.80 10.79 -1.02
C SER A 398 -1.83 11.04 0.09
N ALA A 399 -2.88 11.83 -0.19
CA ALA A 399 -3.92 12.19 0.78
C ALA A 399 -5.14 11.25 0.80
N GLN A 400 -5.06 10.06 0.20
CA GLN A 400 -6.23 9.21 -0.07
C GLN A 400 -6.96 8.79 1.20
N GLY A 401 -6.23 8.40 2.25
CA GLY A 401 -6.82 8.05 3.54
C GLY A 401 -7.52 9.23 4.22
N ASP A 402 -6.96 10.43 4.12
CA ASP A 402 -7.54 11.66 4.66
C ASP A 402 -8.84 12.02 3.93
N VAL A 403 -8.83 11.99 2.59
CA VAL A 403 -10.01 12.32 1.78
C VAL A 403 -11.10 11.26 1.93
N LEU A 404 -10.76 9.97 1.85
CA LEU A 404 -11.73 8.87 2.02
C LEU A 404 -12.44 8.93 3.38
N THR A 405 -11.74 9.37 4.43
CA THR A 405 -12.30 9.50 5.78
C THR A 405 -12.95 10.87 6.05
N GLY A 406 -12.81 11.83 5.13
CA GLY A 406 -13.28 13.21 5.30
C GLY A 406 -12.55 13.95 6.42
N GLN A 407 -11.26 13.66 6.62
CA GLN A 407 -10.45 14.18 7.72
C GLN A 407 -9.34 15.11 7.21
N ASN A 408 -8.65 15.74 8.17
CA ASN A 408 -7.44 16.54 7.95
C ASN A 408 -7.60 17.74 6.99
N ALA A 409 -8.84 18.16 6.73
CA ALA A 409 -9.17 19.38 6.00
C ALA A 409 -9.39 20.56 6.97
N VAL A 410 -9.24 21.78 6.45
CA VAL A 410 -9.59 23.00 7.19
C VAL A 410 -11.04 23.37 6.86
N THR A 411 -11.95 23.24 7.83
CA THR A 411 -13.38 23.49 7.60
C THR A 411 -13.90 24.78 8.22
N TRP A 412 -13.04 25.56 8.91
CA TRP A 412 -13.43 26.78 9.63
C TRP A 412 -14.63 26.61 10.59
N GLY A 413 -14.85 25.39 11.10
CA GLY A 413 -15.96 25.06 12.00
C GLY A 413 -17.26 24.69 11.29
N TYR A 414 -17.30 24.72 9.96
CA TYR A 414 -18.42 24.22 9.17
C TYR A 414 -18.40 22.69 9.12
N ASN A 415 -19.60 22.11 9.01
CA ASN A 415 -19.77 20.69 8.77
C ASN A 415 -19.67 20.42 7.27
N VAL A 416 -18.63 19.71 6.85
CA VAL A 416 -18.48 19.24 5.48
C VAL A 416 -19.01 17.80 5.43
N PRO A 417 -20.07 17.51 4.66
CA PRO A 417 -20.63 16.16 4.56
C PRO A 417 -19.65 15.18 3.89
N THR A 418 -19.86 13.89 4.10
CA THR A 418 -19.02 12.82 3.55
C THR A 418 -19.87 11.76 2.87
N SER A 419 -19.40 11.27 1.73
CA SER A 419 -20.00 10.13 1.03
C SER A 419 -19.77 8.80 1.76
N PRO A 420 -20.65 7.81 1.57
CA PRO A 420 -20.67 6.60 2.40
C PRO A 420 -19.63 5.53 2.01
N HIS A 421 -18.70 5.78 1.08
CA HIS A 421 -17.81 4.74 0.54
C HIS A 421 -17.02 3.99 1.62
N LEU A 422 -16.50 4.69 2.64
CA LEU A 422 -15.78 4.05 3.75
C LEU A 422 -16.68 3.15 4.61
N GLN A 423 -17.97 3.47 4.72
CA GLN A 423 -18.94 2.69 5.50
C GLN A 423 -19.60 1.58 4.65
N ALA A 424 -19.72 1.79 3.35
CA ALA A 424 -20.40 0.89 2.42
C ALA A 424 -19.51 -0.27 1.96
N ILE A 425 -18.20 -0.06 1.90
CA ILE A 425 -17.23 -1.06 1.46
C ILE A 425 -16.52 -1.65 2.68
N GLU A 426 -16.71 -2.95 2.91
CA GLU A 426 -16.13 -3.67 4.05
C GLU A 426 -14.59 -3.58 4.07
N ASN A 427 -13.96 -3.92 2.95
CA ASN A 427 -12.52 -3.78 2.75
C ASN A 427 -12.25 -2.54 1.90
N ALA A 428 -12.19 -1.37 2.54
CA ALA A 428 -11.95 -0.09 1.86
C ALA A 428 -10.66 -0.14 1.02
N CYS A 429 -10.55 0.67 -0.03
CA CYS A 429 -9.47 0.60 -1.02
C CYS A 429 -9.44 -0.72 -1.82
N VAL A 430 -9.27 -1.86 -1.16
CA VAL A 430 -9.22 -3.22 -1.74
C VAL A 430 -10.46 -3.51 -2.58
N GLY A 431 -11.66 -3.20 -2.07
CA GLY A 431 -12.92 -3.46 -2.76
C GLY A 431 -13.07 -2.74 -4.11
N CYS A 432 -12.31 -1.68 -4.36
CA CYS A 432 -12.32 -0.97 -5.65
C CYS A 432 -11.03 -1.22 -6.43
N HIS A 433 -9.87 -0.96 -5.82
CA HIS A 433 -8.56 -1.02 -6.47
C HIS A 433 -8.06 -2.43 -6.75
N MET A 434 -8.56 -3.42 -6.01
CA MET A 434 -8.24 -4.84 -6.20
C MET A 434 -9.44 -5.65 -6.70
N GLY A 435 -10.53 -4.98 -7.10
CA GLY A 435 -11.64 -5.63 -7.77
C GLY A 435 -11.23 -6.15 -9.15
N GLU A 436 -12.06 -7.04 -9.71
CA GLU A 436 -11.89 -7.52 -11.08
C GLU A 436 -11.93 -6.33 -12.06
N GLY A 437 -11.17 -6.43 -13.15
CA GLY A 437 -11.06 -5.35 -14.13
C GLY A 437 -10.64 -5.84 -15.51
N PRO A 438 -10.34 -4.91 -16.44
CA PRO A 438 -9.90 -5.25 -17.79
C PRO A 438 -8.69 -6.16 -17.81
N VAL A 439 -8.67 -7.14 -18.72
CA VAL A 439 -7.60 -8.14 -18.87
C VAL A 439 -6.78 -7.92 -20.14
N ASP A 440 -5.60 -8.53 -20.22
CA ASP A 440 -4.76 -8.56 -21.42
C ASP A 440 -5.48 -9.25 -22.61
N GLU A 441 -4.93 -9.08 -23.82
CA GLU A 441 -5.55 -9.61 -25.06
C GLU A 441 -5.79 -11.13 -25.02
N ALA A 442 -4.96 -11.85 -24.28
CA ALA A 442 -5.04 -13.29 -24.12
C ALA A 442 -5.91 -13.73 -22.92
N GLY A 443 -6.42 -12.79 -22.11
CA GLY A 443 -7.29 -13.07 -20.97
C GLY A 443 -6.58 -13.79 -19.81
N ASN A 444 -5.27 -13.61 -19.68
CA ASN A 444 -4.41 -14.20 -18.67
C ASN A 444 -4.43 -13.43 -17.35
N PHE A 445 -4.45 -12.10 -17.40
CA PHE A 445 -4.37 -11.27 -16.19
C PHE A 445 -4.90 -9.85 -16.38
N GLU A 446 -5.28 -9.26 -15.25
CA GLU A 446 -5.85 -7.93 -15.12
C GLU A 446 -4.79 -6.84 -15.36
N LEU A 447 -5.10 -5.89 -16.23
CA LEU A 447 -4.31 -4.70 -16.54
C LEU A 447 -4.72 -3.48 -15.69
N ALA A 448 -5.89 -3.54 -15.06
CA ALA A 448 -6.36 -2.63 -14.01
C ALA A 448 -7.23 -3.41 -13.02
N GLY A 449 -7.24 -3.03 -11.75
CA GLY A 449 -7.78 -3.88 -10.68
C GLY A 449 -6.75 -4.88 -10.15
N GLY A 450 -7.19 -5.87 -9.36
CA GLY A 450 -6.31 -6.87 -8.74
C GLY A 450 -5.06 -6.27 -8.07
N HIS A 451 -3.90 -6.90 -8.27
CA HIS A 451 -2.61 -6.43 -7.74
C HIS A 451 -1.92 -5.37 -8.61
N THR A 452 -2.59 -4.86 -9.65
CA THR A 452 -2.14 -3.62 -10.32
C THR A 452 -2.41 -2.41 -9.43
N PHE A 453 -3.47 -2.49 -8.59
CA PHE A 453 -4.06 -1.42 -7.79
C PHE A 453 -4.55 -0.20 -8.59
N ASN A 454 -4.44 -0.26 -9.92
CA ASN A 454 -4.78 0.84 -10.80
C ASN A 454 -6.26 0.81 -11.15
N MET A 455 -6.87 1.99 -11.28
CA MET A 455 -8.25 2.13 -11.74
C MET A 455 -8.35 2.36 -13.25
N ARG A 456 -7.22 2.51 -13.94
CA ARG A 456 -7.13 2.61 -15.40
C ARG A 456 -5.95 1.76 -15.91
N THR A 457 -6.12 1.16 -17.07
CA THR A 457 -5.03 0.49 -17.79
C THR A 457 -4.05 1.53 -18.36
N GLU A 458 -2.89 1.10 -18.84
CA GLU A 458 -1.88 2.00 -19.44
C GLU A 458 -2.38 2.70 -20.71
N ASP A 459 -3.29 2.06 -21.46
CA ASP A 459 -3.97 2.63 -22.63
C ASP A 459 -5.25 3.43 -22.27
N GLY A 460 -5.59 3.53 -20.97
CA GLY A 460 -6.59 4.46 -20.45
C GLY A 460 -7.99 3.87 -20.19
N VAL A 461 -8.19 2.57 -20.40
CA VAL A 461 -9.47 1.89 -20.13
C VAL A 461 -9.79 1.92 -18.64
N ALA A 462 -10.96 2.44 -18.28
CA ALA A 462 -11.38 2.60 -16.90
C ALA A 462 -11.92 1.30 -16.31
N ASN A 463 -11.52 0.98 -15.08
CA ASN A 463 -12.11 -0.10 -14.29
C ASN A 463 -13.35 0.40 -13.53
N VAL A 464 -14.39 0.82 -14.25
CA VAL A 464 -15.66 1.26 -13.64
C VAL A 464 -16.57 0.10 -13.24
N GLY A 465 -16.39 -1.08 -13.85
CA GLY A 465 -17.23 -2.27 -13.60
C GLY A 465 -17.26 -2.70 -12.14
N VAL A 466 -16.19 -2.43 -11.38
CA VAL A 466 -16.14 -2.69 -9.93
C VAL A 466 -17.23 -1.95 -9.13
N CYS A 467 -17.79 -0.88 -9.69
CA CYS A 467 -18.88 -0.11 -9.06
C CYS A 467 -20.26 -0.73 -9.29
N GLU A 468 -20.44 -1.59 -10.31
CA GLU A 468 -21.74 -2.15 -10.71
C GLU A 468 -22.48 -2.87 -9.58
N PRO A 469 -21.84 -3.67 -8.71
CA PRO A 469 -22.54 -4.38 -7.63
C PRO A 469 -23.30 -3.46 -6.67
N CYS A 470 -22.88 -2.19 -6.55
CA CYS A 470 -23.49 -1.21 -5.66
C CYS A 470 -24.30 -0.14 -6.40
N HIS A 471 -23.91 0.23 -7.61
CA HIS A 471 -24.47 1.35 -8.35
C HIS A 471 -25.35 0.96 -9.55
N GLY A 472 -25.36 -0.32 -9.95
CA GLY A 472 -26.09 -0.78 -11.14
C GLY A 472 -25.30 -0.49 -12.42
N ASP A 473 -25.98 -0.03 -13.48
CA ASP A 473 -25.30 0.37 -14.71
C ASP A 473 -24.45 1.61 -14.47
N VAL A 474 -23.13 1.42 -14.56
CA VAL A 474 -22.13 2.46 -14.37
C VAL A 474 -21.43 2.81 -15.67
N GLY A 475 -21.98 2.53 -16.86
CA GLY A 475 -21.34 2.92 -18.12
C GLY A 475 -19.89 2.46 -18.27
N GLU A 476 -19.07 3.22 -19.01
CA GLU A 476 -17.73 2.76 -19.43
C GLU A 476 -16.58 3.62 -18.89
N ASP A 477 -16.82 4.89 -18.50
CA ASP A 477 -15.74 5.78 -18.04
C ASP A 477 -16.11 6.59 -16.78
N PHE A 478 -15.12 6.90 -15.94
CA PHE A 478 -15.28 7.73 -14.76
C PHE A 478 -15.78 9.16 -15.07
N ASN A 479 -15.47 9.69 -16.25
CA ASN A 479 -15.90 11.03 -16.67
C ASN A 479 -17.41 11.12 -16.92
N GLU A 480 -18.13 10.00 -16.95
CA GLU A 480 -19.58 9.97 -17.13
C GLU A 480 -20.33 9.99 -15.77
N LYS A 481 -19.61 9.90 -14.65
CA LYS A 481 -20.18 9.66 -13.32
C LYS A 481 -20.62 10.96 -12.67
N LYS A 482 -21.91 11.28 -12.78
CA LYS A 482 -22.46 12.49 -12.18
C LYS A 482 -22.75 12.31 -10.69
N LEU A 483 -22.39 13.32 -9.90
CA LEU A 483 -22.82 13.43 -8.51
C LEU A 483 -24.02 14.37 -8.44
N TYR A 484 -25.13 13.92 -7.84
CA TYR A 484 -26.27 14.77 -7.58
C TYR A 484 -26.33 15.16 -6.11
N ILE A 485 -26.15 16.44 -5.80
CA ILE A 485 -26.37 16.99 -4.45
C ILE A 485 -27.64 17.83 -4.50
N ASN A 486 -28.67 17.42 -3.75
CA ASN A 486 -29.99 18.08 -3.76
C ASN A 486 -30.61 18.23 -5.17
N GLY A 487 -30.30 17.29 -6.08
CA GLY A 487 -30.79 17.29 -7.46
C GLY A 487 -30.00 18.15 -8.45
N ILE A 488 -28.86 18.72 -8.04
CA ILE A 488 -27.97 19.52 -8.88
C ILE A 488 -26.70 18.72 -9.20
N ALA A 489 -26.29 18.72 -10.47
CA ALA A 489 -25.06 18.09 -10.94
C ALA A 489 -23.97 19.11 -11.32
N ASP A 490 -24.35 20.26 -11.88
CA ASP A 490 -23.48 21.44 -12.02
C ASP A 490 -23.03 21.98 -10.65
N HIS A 491 -21.82 21.62 -10.24
CA HIS A 491 -21.21 22.00 -8.96
C HIS A 491 -20.23 23.14 -9.08
N ASP A 492 -19.55 23.31 -10.20
CA ASP A 492 -18.61 24.41 -10.41
C ASP A 492 -19.28 25.73 -10.85
N GLY A 493 -20.53 25.66 -11.32
CA GLY A 493 -21.37 26.79 -11.68
C GLY A 493 -21.19 27.27 -13.12
N ASP A 494 -20.67 26.43 -14.02
CA ASP A 494 -20.45 26.78 -15.43
C ASP A 494 -21.73 26.67 -16.30
N GLY A 495 -22.79 26.07 -15.76
CA GLY A 495 -24.08 25.87 -16.41
C GLY A 495 -24.23 24.54 -17.18
N VAL A 496 -23.28 23.62 -17.04
CA VAL A 496 -23.24 22.30 -17.68
C VAL A 496 -23.27 21.23 -16.59
N ASP A 497 -24.16 20.24 -16.73
CA ASP A 497 -24.12 19.07 -15.85
C ASP A 497 -23.03 18.09 -16.37
N GLU A 498 -21.87 18.05 -15.73
CA GLU A 498 -20.73 17.21 -16.13
C GLU A 498 -20.57 15.98 -15.22
N GLY A 499 -19.56 15.16 -15.51
CA GLY A 499 -19.15 14.10 -14.60
C GLY A 499 -18.38 14.68 -13.41
N LEU A 500 -18.45 14.01 -12.26
CA LEU A 500 -17.85 14.45 -11.00
C LEU A 500 -16.38 14.85 -11.14
N GLN A 501 -15.59 14.13 -11.95
CA GLN A 501 -14.17 14.46 -12.09
C GLN A 501 -13.95 15.83 -12.76
N GLU A 502 -14.80 16.18 -13.75
CA GLU A 502 -14.77 17.51 -14.41
C GLU A 502 -15.28 18.59 -13.45
N GLU A 503 -16.39 18.33 -12.75
CA GLU A 503 -16.94 19.24 -11.73
C GLU A 503 -15.93 19.59 -10.62
N VAL A 504 -15.19 18.58 -10.14
CA VAL A 504 -14.12 18.78 -9.15
C VAL A 504 -12.94 19.53 -9.78
N HIS A 505 -12.63 19.30 -11.05
CA HIS A 505 -11.59 20.03 -11.76
C HIS A 505 -11.94 21.52 -11.91
N GLY A 506 -13.15 21.87 -12.35
CA GLY A 506 -13.60 23.27 -12.46
C GLY A 506 -13.64 24.00 -11.11
N LEU A 507 -14.01 23.29 -10.03
CA LEU A 507 -13.88 23.81 -8.66
C LEU A 507 -12.42 24.05 -8.25
N LEU A 508 -11.50 23.13 -8.59
CA LEU A 508 -10.07 23.30 -8.35
C LEU A 508 -9.53 24.50 -9.14
N GLU A 509 -9.88 24.66 -10.42
CA GLU A 509 -9.50 25.81 -11.25
C GLU A 509 -10.00 27.13 -10.64
N THR A 510 -11.26 27.17 -10.21
CA THR A 510 -11.84 28.35 -9.55
C THR A 510 -11.09 28.69 -8.25
N LEU A 511 -10.69 27.68 -7.48
CA LEU A 511 -9.93 27.88 -6.25
C LEU A 511 -8.48 28.29 -6.53
N TYR A 512 -7.85 27.68 -7.54
CA TYR A 512 -6.51 27.99 -8.01
C TYR A 512 -6.35 29.49 -8.35
N ASP A 513 -7.33 30.07 -9.05
CA ASP A 513 -7.33 31.49 -9.42
C ASP A 513 -7.38 32.45 -8.21
N LEU A 514 -7.79 31.96 -7.03
CA LEU A 514 -7.84 32.74 -5.79
C LEU A 514 -6.60 32.56 -4.91
N LEU A 515 -5.70 31.66 -5.29
CA LEU A 515 -4.55 31.22 -4.50
C LEU A 515 -3.22 31.69 -5.11
N PRO A 516 -2.17 31.86 -4.28
CA PRO A 516 -0.83 32.09 -4.78
C PRO A 516 -0.29 30.86 -5.51
N ASN A 517 0.31 31.09 -6.67
CA ASN A 517 0.98 30.08 -7.49
C ASN A 517 2.42 30.48 -7.82
N ASP A 518 3.25 29.49 -8.12
CA ASP A 518 4.61 29.73 -8.61
C ASP A 518 4.63 30.01 -10.13
N GLY A 519 5.81 30.37 -10.66
CA GLY A 519 5.98 30.62 -12.09
C GLY A 519 5.80 29.38 -12.99
N ALA A 520 5.57 28.19 -12.41
CA ALA A 520 5.26 26.95 -13.10
C ALA A 520 3.77 26.57 -12.99
N GLY A 521 2.96 27.37 -12.28
CA GLY A 521 1.53 27.15 -12.12
C GLY A 521 1.14 26.19 -11.00
N HIS A 522 2.01 25.95 -10.01
CA HIS A 522 1.65 25.15 -8.83
C HIS A 522 1.20 26.04 -7.67
N VAL A 523 0.12 25.66 -6.98
CA VAL A 523 -0.28 26.32 -5.73
C VAL A 523 0.81 26.13 -4.68
N THR A 524 1.34 27.25 -4.17
CA THR A 524 2.44 27.19 -3.20
C THR A 524 2.42 28.39 -2.25
N ILE A 525 2.99 28.20 -1.06
CA ILE A 525 3.01 29.22 0.00
C ILE A 525 4.47 29.45 0.41
N THR A 526 5.13 30.39 -0.28
CA THR A 526 6.59 30.60 -0.15
C THR A 526 6.98 31.86 0.63
N ASP A 527 6.06 32.79 0.83
CA ASP A 527 6.33 34.06 1.50
C ASP A 527 5.18 34.54 2.40
N SER A 528 5.46 35.57 3.20
CA SER A 528 4.55 36.10 4.21
C SER A 528 3.50 37.08 3.68
N SER A 529 3.41 37.33 2.37
CA SER A 529 2.36 38.18 1.79
C SER A 529 1.00 37.48 1.77
N VAL A 530 1.00 36.14 1.87
CA VAL A 530 -0.18 35.31 1.89
C VAL A 530 -0.88 35.40 3.25
N THR A 531 -2.21 35.49 3.24
CA THR A 531 -3.02 35.46 4.46
C THR A 531 -3.15 34.03 5.01
N LYS A 532 -3.43 33.91 6.31
CA LYS A 532 -3.71 32.60 6.93
C LYS A 532 -4.85 31.85 6.23
N VAL A 533 -5.92 32.56 5.88
CA VAL A 533 -7.09 31.99 5.19
C VAL A 533 -6.70 31.44 3.82
N GLN A 534 -5.85 32.15 3.07
CA GLN A 534 -5.30 31.64 1.81
C GLN A 534 -4.42 30.40 2.01
N ALA A 535 -3.58 30.36 3.06
CA ALA A 535 -2.79 29.16 3.36
C ALA A 535 -3.68 27.96 3.74
N GLN A 536 -4.78 28.19 4.46
CA GLN A 536 -5.79 27.17 4.79
C GLN A 536 -6.55 26.67 3.57
N ALA A 537 -6.98 27.57 2.68
CA ALA A 537 -7.64 27.21 1.45
C ALA A 537 -6.69 26.50 0.46
N ALA A 538 -5.41 26.91 0.41
CA ALA A 538 -4.36 26.22 -0.35
C ALA A 538 -4.13 24.80 0.16
N TRP A 539 -4.20 24.57 1.48
CA TRP A 539 -4.16 23.21 2.02
C TRP A 539 -5.32 22.35 1.51
N ASN A 540 -6.55 22.85 1.54
CA ASN A 540 -7.71 22.11 1.04
C ASN A 540 -7.60 21.81 -0.46
N TYR A 541 -7.14 22.79 -1.26
CA TYR A 541 -6.83 22.60 -2.68
C TYR A 541 -5.86 21.42 -2.86
N LEU A 542 -4.69 21.48 -2.19
CA LEU A 542 -3.64 20.47 -2.31
C LEU A 542 -4.06 19.12 -1.73
N LEU A 543 -4.96 19.09 -0.75
CA LEU A 543 -5.53 17.86 -0.19
C LEU A 543 -6.35 17.10 -1.23
N ILE A 544 -7.22 17.81 -1.97
CA ILE A 544 -8.07 17.20 -3.02
C ILE A 544 -7.26 16.94 -4.30
N GLU A 545 -6.31 17.80 -4.65
CA GLU A 545 -5.42 17.58 -5.80
C GLU A 545 -4.53 16.34 -5.60
N GLU A 546 -3.90 16.20 -4.42
CA GLU A 546 -2.99 15.08 -4.13
C GLU A 546 -3.68 13.77 -3.74
N ASP A 547 -4.99 13.79 -3.59
CA ASP A 547 -5.82 12.60 -3.53
C ASP A 547 -5.85 11.87 -4.88
N ARG A 548 -5.78 12.63 -6.00
CA ARG A 548 -5.70 12.12 -7.38
C ARG A 548 -6.87 11.24 -7.83
N SER A 549 -7.98 11.22 -7.08
CA SER A 549 -9.21 10.56 -7.50
C SER A 549 -10.20 11.49 -8.21
N ALA A 550 -9.91 12.79 -8.24
CA ALA A 550 -10.82 13.85 -8.68
C ALA A 550 -12.21 13.71 -8.00
N GLY A 551 -12.17 13.54 -6.67
CA GLY A 551 -13.36 13.42 -5.83
C GLY A 551 -13.93 12.02 -5.68
N MET A 552 -13.52 11.02 -6.48
CA MET A 552 -14.12 9.68 -6.45
C MET A 552 -13.99 8.95 -5.10
N HIS A 553 -12.92 9.22 -4.33
CA HIS A 553 -12.79 8.64 -2.98
C HIS A 553 -13.88 9.15 -2.03
N ASN A 554 -14.26 10.42 -2.12
CA ASN A 554 -15.28 11.02 -1.27
C ASN A 554 -15.99 12.19 -1.99
N PRO A 555 -16.94 11.90 -2.89
CA PRO A 555 -17.54 12.88 -3.82
C PRO A 555 -18.10 14.12 -3.14
N GLU A 556 -18.96 13.93 -2.14
CA GLU A 556 -19.65 15.02 -1.46
C GLU A 556 -18.67 15.86 -0.63
N PHE A 557 -17.70 15.21 0.01
CA PHE A 557 -16.67 15.91 0.79
C PHE A 557 -15.78 16.78 -0.10
N ALA A 558 -15.32 16.27 -1.23
CA ALA A 558 -14.45 17.01 -2.14
C ALA A 558 -15.17 18.26 -2.69
N VAL A 559 -16.39 18.08 -3.20
CA VAL A 559 -17.21 19.18 -3.75
C VAL A 559 -17.50 20.23 -2.69
N GLU A 560 -18.02 19.83 -1.52
CA GLU A 560 -18.43 20.78 -0.48
C GLU A 560 -17.22 21.47 0.18
N LEU A 561 -16.07 20.79 0.30
CA LEU A 561 -14.84 21.39 0.83
C LEU A 561 -14.28 22.46 -0.10
N LEU A 562 -14.29 22.22 -1.42
CA LEU A 562 -13.83 23.18 -2.42
C LEU A 562 -14.77 24.39 -2.48
N LYS A 563 -16.09 24.16 -2.54
CA LYS A 563 -17.11 25.23 -2.47
C LYS A 563 -16.95 26.08 -1.20
N LEU A 564 -16.73 25.45 -0.04
CA LEU A 564 -16.47 26.14 1.22
C LEU A 564 -15.21 27.02 1.12
N SER A 565 -14.10 26.48 0.62
CA SER A 565 -12.83 27.19 0.49
C SER A 565 -12.95 28.41 -0.44
N ILE A 566 -13.60 28.24 -1.60
CA ILE A 566 -13.91 29.31 -2.55
C ILE A 566 -14.79 30.37 -1.88
N GLY A 567 -15.86 29.94 -1.20
CA GLY A 567 -16.83 30.84 -0.58
C GLY A 567 -16.22 31.68 0.55
N VAL A 568 -15.29 31.10 1.31
CA VAL A 568 -14.49 31.78 2.33
C VAL A 568 -13.56 32.82 1.70
N LEU A 569 -12.81 32.47 0.65
CA LEU A 569 -11.90 33.41 -0.04
C LEU A 569 -12.64 34.56 -0.74
N LYS A 570 -13.83 34.29 -1.31
CA LYS A 570 -14.69 35.31 -1.92
C LYS A 570 -15.45 36.15 -0.88
N GLY A 571 -15.37 35.82 0.42
CA GLY A 571 -16.10 36.51 1.48
C GLY A 571 -17.62 36.30 1.44
N THR A 572 -18.09 35.34 0.64
CA THR A 572 -19.51 34.95 0.58
C THR A 572 -19.94 34.03 1.74
N ILE A 573 -18.95 33.45 2.42
CA ILE A 573 -19.11 32.68 3.66
C ILE A 573 -18.34 33.43 4.73
N SER A 574 -19.05 34.25 5.52
CA SER A 574 -18.46 35.22 6.46
C SER A 574 -18.43 34.76 7.91
N ASP A 575 -19.10 33.65 8.27
CA ASP A 575 -19.06 33.11 9.64
C ASP A 575 -17.83 32.21 9.85
N VAL A 576 -16.69 32.57 9.25
CA VAL A 576 -15.40 31.99 9.61
C VAL A 576 -15.15 32.40 11.05
N ALA A 577 -15.23 31.45 11.97
CA ALA A 577 -14.99 31.69 13.38
C ALA A 577 -13.67 32.47 13.54
N PRO A 578 -13.70 33.69 14.12
CA PRO A 578 -12.47 34.42 14.34
C PRO A 578 -11.56 33.64 15.28
N GLU A 579 -10.26 33.79 15.06
CA GLU A 579 -9.20 33.15 15.82
C GLU A 579 -9.39 33.24 17.34
N ASP A 580 -8.90 32.20 18.01
CA ASP A 580 -8.76 32.07 19.45
C ASP A 580 -8.20 33.37 20.05
N GLY A 581 -9.08 34.15 20.67
CA GLY A 581 -8.79 35.50 21.17
C GLY A 581 -9.83 36.57 20.85
N GLN A 582 -10.78 36.34 19.94
CA GLN A 582 -11.91 37.27 19.76
C GLN A 582 -13.06 36.94 20.73
N ILE A 583 -13.43 37.95 21.51
CA ILE A 583 -14.66 37.96 22.29
C ILE A 583 -15.83 37.75 21.32
N PRO A 584 -16.69 36.72 21.53
CA PRO A 584 -17.87 36.51 20.69
C PRO A 584 -18.67 37.81 20.54
N VAL A 585 -19.20 38.11 19.36
CA VAL A 585 -20.01 39.32 19.16
C VAL A 585 -21.47 39.13 19.55
N GLU A 586 -21.92 37.87 19.64
CA GLU A 586 -23.29 37.51 20.00
C GLU A 586 -23.38 36.27 20.92
N PHE A 587 -24.55 36.13 21.57
CA PHE A 587 -24.90 34.93 22.32
C PHE A 587 -25.29 33.82 21.34
N ASN A 588 -24.64 32.66 21.43
CA ASN A 588 -24.99 31.49 20.61
C ASN A 588 -25.02 30.23 21.48
N LEU A 589 -26.08 29.44 21.37
CA LEU A 589 -26.14 28.07 21.85
C LEU A 589 -26.08 27.14 20.64
N ALA A 590 -25.01 26.35 20.51
CA ALA A 590 -24.81 25.43 19.39
C ALA A 590 -25.67 24.16 19.52
N GLN A 591 -25.86 23.45 18.42
CA GLN A 591 -26.42 22.10 18.46
C GLN A 591 -25.46 21.17 19.20
N ASN A 592 -25.98 20.35 20.12
CA ASN A 592 -25.18 19.35 20.82
C ASN A 592 -24.64 18.31 19.82
N TYR A 593 -23.42 17.82 20.03
CA TYR A 593 -22.81 16.81 19.17
C TYR A 593 -22.17 15.69 20.02
N PRO A 594 -22.42 14.41 19.70
CA PRO A 594 -23.35 13.92 18.67
C PRO A 594 -24.83 14.24 18.98
N ASN A 595 -25.72 14.18 17.98
CA ASN A 595 -27.19 14.25 18.14
C ASN A 595 -27.89 13.59 16.92
N PRO A 596 -28.52 12.41 17.04
CA PRO A 596 -28.77 11.68 18.28
C PRO A 596 -27.48 11.22 18.99
N PHE A 597 -27.52 11.02 20.31
CA PHE A 597 -26.35 10.66 21.12
C PHE A 597 -26.62 9.44 22.03
N ASN A 598 -25.55 8.74 22.43
CA ASN A 598 -25.60 7.60 23.35
C ASN A 598 -24.27 7.41 24.13
N PRO A 599 -24.26 7.46 25.47
CA PRO A 599 -25.13 8.26 26.33
C PRO A 599 -24.59 9.68 26.52
N SER A 600 -23.48 10.06 25.86
CA SER A 600 -22.78 11.33 26.06
C SER A 600 -22.87 12.25 24.85
N THR A 601 -22.97 13.55 25.10
CA THR A 601 -22.95 14.61 24.08
C THR A 601 -22.28 15.86 24.63
N THR A 602 -21.74 16.68 23.74
CA THR A 602 -21.08 17.94 24.08
C THR A 602 -21.95 19.11 23.60
N ILE A 603 -22.22 20.07 24.49
CA ILE A 603 -22.97 21.30 24.21
C ILE A 603 -21.99 22.48 24.20
N LYS A 604 -21.89 23.16 23.07
CA LYS A 604 -21.08 24.39 22.92
C LYS A 604 -21.97 25.63 22.98
N PHE A 605 -21.47 26.69 23.60
CA PHE A 605 -22.13 28.00 23.60
C PHE A 605 -21.12 29.15 23.69
N SER A 606 -21.47 30.31 23.16
CA SER A 606 -20.67 31.54 23.25
C SER A 606 -21.44 32.63 23.97
N ILE A 607 -20.72 33.43 24.77
CA ILE A 607 -21.26 34.62 25.41
C ILE A 607 -20.40 35.85 25.07
N PRO A 608 -21.02 36.96 24.61
CA PRO A 608 -20.27 38.12 24.11
C PRO A 608 -19.78 39.06 25.21
N LYS A 609 -20.26 38.87 26.45
CA LYS A 609 -19.85 39.63 27.63
C LYS A 609 -20.04 38.79 28.89
N ALA A 610 -19.33 39.17 29.94
CA ALA A 610 -19.46 38.50 31.23
C ALA A 610 -20.92 38.49 31.70
N SER A 611 -21.46 37.31 31.98
CA SER A 611 -22.88 37.09 32.27
C SER A 611 -23.06 35.95 33.27
N GLU A 612 -24.15 36.00 34.04
CA GLU A 612 -24.64 34.82 34.76
C GLU A 612 -25.20 33.84 33.73
N VAL A 613 -24.66 32.64 33.64
CA VAL A 613 -25.07 31.63 32.67
C VAL A 613 -25.69 30.44 33.39
N SER A 614 -26.91 30.11 33.01
CA SER A 614 -27.62 28.91 33.45
C SER A 614 -27.91 28.01 32.25
N LEU A 615 -27.26 26.84 32.16
CA LEU A 615 -27.50 25.83 31.12
C LEU A 615 -28.19 24.63 31.75
N THR A 616 -29.46 24.43 31.40
CA THR A 616 -30.32 23.42 32.04
C THR A 616 -30.96 22.50 31.01
N ILE A 617 -31.01 21.21 31.32
CA ILE A 617 -31.62 20.14 30.53
C ILE A 617 -33.05 19.89 31.03
N TYR A 618 -33.98 19.76 30.10
CA TYR A 618 -35.40 19.46 30.32
C TYR A 618 -35.81 18.20 29.54
N ASP A 619 -36.74 17.43 30.10
CA ASP A 619 -37.40 16.36 29.35
C ASP A 619 -38.53 16.89 28.46
N ALA A 620 -39.17 15.99 27.70
CA ALA A 620 -40.29 16.33 26.82
C ALA A 620 -41.52 16.91 27.53
N LEU A 621 -41.64 16.77 28.86
CA LEU A 621 -42.72 17.35 29.66
C LEU A 621 -42.32 18.71 30.27
N GLY A 622 -41.10 19.20 29.98
CA GLY A 622 -40.56 20.44 30.53
C GLY A 622 -40.06 20.31 31.97
N ARG A 623 -39.88 19.09 32.49
CA ARG A 623 -39.29 18.87 33.82
C ARG A 623 -37.77 19.01 33.74
N GLU A 624 -37.18 19.70 34.69
CA GLU A 624 -35.72 19.81 34.80
C GLU A 624 -35.09 18.44 35.10
N VAL A 625 -34.11 18.08 34.31
CA VAL A 625 -33.40 16.78 34.37
C VAL A 625 -32.00 16.96 34.94
N ALA A 626 -31.30 18.01 34.53
CA ALA A 626 -29.94 18.31 34.97
C ALA A 626 -29.63 19.79 34.76
N LYS A 627 -28.82 20.36 35.64
CA LYS A 627 -28.26 21.70 35.49
C LYS A 627 -26.75 21.56 35.27
N LEU A 628 -26.29 21.93 34.08
CA LEU A 628 -24.90 21.70 33.63
C LEU A 628 -23.99 22.89 33.95
N VAL A 629 -24.54 24.10 33.93
CA VAL A 629 -23.84 25.34 34.27
C VAL A 629 -24.80 26.22 35.06
N ASP A 630 -24.30 26.85 36.13
CA ASP A 630 -25.04 27.84 36.91
C ASP A 630 -24.06 28.78 37.62
N GLU A 631 -23.34 29.60 36.85
CA GLU A 631 -22.28 30.45 37.38
C GLU A 631 -22.04 31.69 36.50
N GLN A 632 -21.28 32.64 37.03
CA GLN A 632 -20.75 33.76 36.26
C GLN A 632 -19.66 33.29 35.31
N LYS A 633 -19.81 33.55 34.01
CA LYS A 633 -18.83 33.25 32.97
C LYS A 633 -18.32 34.54 32.34
N ALA A 634 -17.04 34.59 31.97
CA ALA A 634 -16.46 35.72 31.22
C ALA A 634 -16.86 35.66 29.73
N ALA A 635 -16.62 36.73 28.99
CA ALA A 635 -16.85 36.69 27.54
C ALA A 635 -15.99 35.60 26.88
N GLY A 636 -16.58 34.73 26.07
CA GLY A 636 -15.86 33.60 25.48
C GLY A 636 -16.78 32.46 25.01
N THR A 637 -16.15 31.44 24.44
CA THR A 637 -16.80 30.22 23.98
C THR A 637 -16.51 29.08 24.94
N TYR A 638 -17.54 28.30 25.28
CA TYR A 638 -17.50 27.25 26.27
C TYR A 638 -18.05 25.95 25.70
N SER A 639 -17.58 24.84 26.26
CA SER A 639 -18.00 23.49 25.91
C SER A 639 -18.29 22.71 27.20
N VAL A 640 -19.44 22.05 27.26
CA VAL A 640 -19.87 21.29 28.44
C VAL A 640 -20.43 19.94 28.02
N ASP A 641 -19.96 18.88 28.66
CA ASP A 641 -20.43 17.53 28.37
C ASP A 641 -21.65 17.18 29.24
N TRP A 642 -22.60 16.46 28.64
CA TRP A 642 -23.70 15.84 29.34
C TRP A 642 -23.68 14.32 29.13
N ASN A 643 -23.57 13.59 30.24
CA ASN A 643 -23.69 12.14 30.27
C ASN A 643 -25.08 11.75 30.78
N ALA A 644 -25.90 11.21 29.88
CA ALA A 644 -27.30 10.85 30.13
C ALA A 644 -27.48 9.34 30.39
N SER A 645 -26.46 8.65 30.91
CA SER A 645 -26.51 7.19 31.15
C SER A 645 -27.70 6.76 32.02
N ASN A 646 -28.14 7.62 32.94
CA ASN A 646 -29.26 7.38 33.86
C ASN A 646 -30.62 7.87 33.34
N ASN A 647 -30.69 8.31 32.09
CA ASN A 647 -31.89 8.87 31.48
C ASN A 647 -32.49 7.90 30.43
N ALA A 648 -33.77 7.99 30.13
CA ALA A 648 -34.45 7.13 29.16
C ALA A 648 -34.25 7.65 27.73
N SER A 649 -34.24 6.79 26.72
CA SER A 649 -34.24 7.22 25.32
C SER A 649 -35.42 8.15 25.05
N GLY A 650 -35.20 9.20 24.26
CA GLY A 650 -36.25 10.17 23.97
C GLY A 650 -35.73 11.56 23.61
N ILE A 651 -36.68 12.48 23.47
CA ILE A 651 -36.41 13.88 23.17
C ILE A 651 -36.16 14.64 24.47
N TYR A 652 -35.07 15.39 24.49
CA TYR A 652 -34.73 16.34 25.54
C TYR A 652 -34.55 17.72 24.94
N PHE A 653 -34.66 18.72 25.78
CA PHE A 653 -34.37 20.11 25.45
C PHE A 653 -33.29 20.63 26.37
N TYR A 654 -32.45 21.53 25.87
CA TYR A 654 -31.50 22.25 26.70
C TYR A 654 -31.68 23.73 26.47
N ARG A 655 -31.67 24.49 27.56
CA ARG A 655 -31.90 25.92 27.58
C ARG A 655 -30.72 26.60 28.22
N ILE A 656 -30.13 27.54 27.50
CA ILE A 656 -29.24 28.54 28.09
C ILE A 656 -30.07 29.76 28.49
N THR A 657 -29.80 30.32 29.65
CA THR A 657 -30.40 31.55 30.15
C THR A 657 -29.29 32.43 30.69
N THR A 658 -29.29 33.67 30.25
CA THR A 658 -28.48 34.75 30.80
C THR A 658 -29.38 35.91 31.18
N ASN A 659 -28.80 36.97 31.74
CA ASN A 659 -29.55 38.18 32.09
C ASN A 659 -30.22 38.85 30.88
N GLU A 660 -29.77 38.57 29.65
CA GLU A 660 -30.22 39.26 28.43
C GLU A 660 -30.69 38.32 27.31
N HIS A 661 -30.37 37.02 27.39
CA HIS A 661 -30.66 36.08 26.32
C HIS A 661 -31.18 34.74 26.85
N VAL A 662 -32.17 34.18 26.15
CA VAL A 662 -32.66 32.82 26.40
C VAL A 662 -32.74 32.09 25.07
N GLN A 663 -32.08 30.94 24.98
CA GLN A 663 -32.12 30.10 23.79
C GLN A 663 -32.32 28.63 24.17
N VAL A 664 -33.14 27.93 23.40
CA VAL A 664 -33.49 26.53 23.62
C VAL A 664 -33.18 25.73 22.37
N LYS A 665 -32.59 24.54 22.54
CA LYS A 665 -32.37 23.56 21.48
C LYS A 665 -32.83 22.17 21.89
N LYS A 666 -33.08 21.33 20.88
CA LYS A 666 -33.61 19.97 21.02
C LYS A 666 -32.50 18.95 20.79
N MET A 667 -32.46 17.91 21.61
CA MET A 667 -31.56 16.77 21.47
C MET A 667 -32.28 15.42 21.61
N VAL A 668 -31.72 14.38 21.02
CA VAL A 668 -32.30 13.03 20.99
C VAL A 668 -31.33 12.05 21.62
N LEU A 669 -31.72 11.44 22.75
CA LEU A 669 -30.99 10.34 23.37
C LEU A 669 -31.49 9.02 22.79
N VAL A 670 -30.59 8.19 22.30
CA VAL A 670 -30.87 6.83 21.81
C VAL A 670 -30.09 5.86 22.69
N LYS A 671 -30.74 4.81 23.19
CA LYS A 671 -30.08 3.70 23.91
C LYS A 671 -30.20 2.43 23.11
#